data_AF-A0A0G4HMM6-F1
#
_entry.id   AF-A0A0G4HMM6-F1
#
_cell.length_a   1.000
_cell.length_b   1.000
_cell.length_c   1.000
_cell.angle_alpha   90.00
_cell.angle_beta   90.00
_cell.angle_gamma   90.00
#
_symmetry.space_group_name_H-M   'P 1'
#
loop_
_entity.id
_entity.type
_entity.pdbx_description
1 polymer ?
#
loop_
_entity_poly.entity_id
_entity_poly.type
_entity_poly.pdbx_seq_one_letter_code
_entity_poly.pdbx_strand_id
1 'polypeptide(L)'
;MLRSAFRSLEAQQSSSVCRLVTQYGFRPFPRSPQMFSVYRQLHLSSFDTAPAAAAAMKKRQQDCASSAGRKGGGREERDREGLVFFPTKAHLIEAKPPPSSAWAAKSLPKIQKGVRKAVSSYTFFEDFESFFLFLQNAYDQQRPLPFFEVFPEDKPRCLYFDLDSSDASFKGREMQHVKELTDMVRHFFCVDDAEILEPNVLIANRPDKYSCHVRFPQISFANQRHQNDVLRLFLDTLYSGGKTNILTDGDPELASASEKSGAMRAKAFTDRGRPEVNAVIDRAPYTSFQLLRAPFACKLRDGQPAEDSTLVPYTWPPWKNDERTFFASFVEPLYASPSATTDIEEICARREDVRTVRELHQRSRGGTAALWGFVKRPGSGAGGGGDSLNLFSPQFVKGKGLERKGEREGEKASSKRNKKSSPGAMDDLEDVSGTSERVVLAGLSDVAIFRTLLNDLHPSRASDWYSWFRVCGICWTLLESGKASEEATADTWEAFFAWSKQYTDFDEAENIKMVEKNEGRPFAWAQGRRTLLQMAEHDNPGKAYILLDDANKTIHSLYAAQTHSSIGEAWGHWGGEVVSSFSSSLGVSGGQRRGGMGAGRVGRGGVGGQMNNMRLEVAADSFGENAGVVLDHRA
;
A
#
# COMPACT_ATOMS: atom_id res chain seq x y z
N MET A 1 27.76 48.89 -14.79
CA MET A 1 28.88 48.03 -14.34
C MET A 1 28.42 46.63 -13.91
N LEU A 2 27.53 46.47 -12.92
CA LEU A 2 27.09 45.14 -12.45
C LEU A 2 26.49 44.22 -13.54
N ARG A 3 25.67 44.76 -14.47
CA ARG A 3 25.16 44.00 -15.62
C ARG A 3 26.24 43.56 -16.62
N SER A 4 27.35 44.31 -16.71
CA SER A 4 28.48 43.95 -17.56
C SER A 4 29.36 42.88 -16.89
N ALA A 5 29.53 42.97 -15.57
CA ALA A 5 30.22 41.95 -14.78
C ALA A 5 29.46 40.61 -14.82
N PHE A 6 28.13 40.63 -14.76
CA PHE A 6 27.29 39.43 -14.88
C PHE A 6 27.41 38.75 -16.25
N ARG A 7 27.35 39.52 -17.34
CA ARG A 7 27.53 38.96 -18.71
C ARG A 7 28.92 38.39 -18.93
N SER A 8 29.94 38.98 -18.31
CA SER A 8 31.32 38.49 -18.39
C SER A 8 31.52 37.19 -17.58
N LEU A 9 30.82 37.04 -16.45
CA LEU A 9 30.82 35.81 -15.65
C LEU A 9 30.06 34.68 -16.35
N GLU A 10 28.90 34.96 -16.95
CA GLU A 10 28.13 34.01 -17.76
C GLU A 10 28.93 33.51 -18.96
N ALA A 11 29.65 34.40 -19.65
CA ALA A 11 30.48 34.04 -20.79
C ALA A 11 31.69 33.18 -20.41
N GLN A 12 32.32 33.42 -19.25
CA GLN A 12 33.48 32.66 -18.78
C GLN A 12 33.11 31.31 -18.15
N GLN A 13 31.96 31.19 -17.48
CA GLN A 13 31.51 29.91 -16.91
C GLN A 13 30.85 29.00 -17.95
N SER A 14 30.15 29.57 -18.95
CA SER A 14 29.52 28.81 -20.03
C SER A 14 30.54 28.03 -20.89
N SER A 15 31.69 28.61 -21.26
CA SER A 15 32.61 27.90 -22.17
C SER A 15 33.42 26.78 -21.54
N SER A 16 33.75 26.90 -20.25
CA SER A 16 34.65 25.96 -19.55
C SER A 16 33.87 24.83 -18.87
N VAL A 17 32.69 25.13 -18.32
CA VAL A 17 31.81 24.11 -17.73
C VAL A 17 31.13 23.29 -18.83
N CYS A 18 30.67 23.90 -19.94
CA CYS A 18 30.06 23.13 -21.03
C CYS A 18 31.08 22.22 -21.75
N ARG A 19 32.36 22.60 -21.88
CA ARG A 19 33.37 21.71 -22.50
C ARG A 19 33.71 20.49 -21.64
N LEU A 20 33.83 20.64 -20.32
CA LEU A 20 34.05 19.51 -19.41
C LEU A 20 32.84 18.59 -19.30
N VAL A 21 31.61 19.15 -19.33
CA VAL A 21 30.35 18.39 -19.27
C VAL A 21 30.11 17.56 -20.54
N THR A 22 30.57 18.03 -21.70
CA THR A 22 30.42 17.29 -22.97
C THR A 22 31.49 16.21 -23.15
N GLN A 23 32.68 16.38 -22.55
CA GLN A 23 33.82 15.49 -22.77
C GLN A 23 33.89 14.30 -21.79
N TYR A 24 33.26 14.37 -20.61
CA TYR A 24 33.39 13.33 -19.58
C TYR A 24 32.08 12.72 -19.06
N GLY A 25 30.91 13.08 -19.60
CA GLY A 25 29.64 12.41 -19.29
C GLY A 25 29.17 12.44 -17.82
N PHE A 26 29.93 13.08 -16.93
CA PHE A 26 29.61 13.21 -15.51
C PHE A 26 29.16 14.64 -15.22
N ARG A 27 27.87 14.81 -14.92
CA ARG A 27 27.37 16.01 -14.26
C ARG A 27 27.67 15.87 -12.76
N PRO A 28 28.50 16.73 -12.15
CA PRO A 28 28.61 16.76 -10.70
C PRO A 28 27.27 17.25 -10.13
N PHE A 29 26.51 16.32 -9.57
CA PHE A 29 25.18 16.61 -9.03
C PHE A 29 25.28 17.39 -7.71
N PRO A 30 24.38 18.36 -7.47
CA PRO A 30 24.30 19.05 -6.20
C PRO A 30 23.84 18.08 -5.10
N ARG A 31 24.78 17.59 -4.29
CA ARG A 31 24.45 16.76 -3.11
C ARG A 31 23.95 17.59 -1.92
N SER A 32 23.98 18.93 -1.99
CA SER A 32 23.55 19.79 -0.89
C SER A 32 22.31 20.63 -1.27
N PRO A 33 21.36 20.82 -0.33
CA PRO A 33 20.22 21.74 -0.48
C PRO A 33 20.64 23.17 -0.90
N GLN A 34 21.84 23.59 -0.51
CA GLN A 34 22.39 24.91 -0.82
C GLN A 34 22.60 25.12 -2.33
N MET A 35 23.10 24.11 -3.05
CA MET A 35 23.30 24.20 -4.50
C MET A 35 21.97 24.24 -5.28
N PHE A 36 20.93 23.56 -4.80
CA PHE A 36 19.58 23.69 -5.35
C PHE A 36 19.05 25.13 -5.21
N SER A 37 19.26 25.77 -4.05
CA SER A 37 18.84 27.16 -3.83
C SER A 37 19.54 28.15 -4.76
N VAL A 38 20.81 27.92 -5.11
CA VAL A 38 21.58 28.76 -6.04
C VAL A 38 21.04 28.63 -7.47
N TYR A 39 20.75 27.40 -7.92
CA TYR A 39 20.14 27.17 -9.24
C TYR A 39 18.78 27.87 -9.37
N ARG A 40 18.01 27.90 -8.28
CA ARG A 40 16.72 28.59 -8.18
C ARG A 40 16.84 30.12 -8.19
N GLN A 41 17.78 30.69 -7.42
CA GLN A 41 18.00 32.15 -7.40
C GLN A 41 18.37 32.70 -8.78
N LEU A 42 19.01 31.89 -9.62
CA LEU A 42 19.31 32.24 -11.01
C LEU A 42 18.09 32.17 -11.94
N HIS A 43 17.08 31.35 -11.62
CA HIS A 43 15.87 31.18 -12.44
C HIS A 43 14.65 31.98 -11.99
N LEU A 44 14.52 32.36 -10.71
CA LEU A 44 13.30 32.99 -10.17
C LEU A 44 13.56 34.38 -9.57
N SER A 45 13.83 35.37 -10.43
CA SER A 45 13.88 36.78 -10.02
C SER A 45 12.55 37.54 -10.18
N SER A 46 11.41 36.84 -10.31
CA SER A 46 10.14 37.46 -10.75
C SER A 46 8.84 37.03 -10.03
N PHE A 47 8.88 36.39 -8.86
CA PHE A 47 7.65 35.89 -8.20
C PHE A 47 7.34 36.55 -6.85
N ASP A 48 6.69 37.71 -6.88
CA ASP A 48 6.08 38.38 -5.70
C ASP A 48 4.57 38.04 -5.50
N THR A 49 4.04 37.01 -6.17
CA THR A 49 2.59 36.71 -6.22
C THR A 49 2.10 35.62 -5.25
N ALA A 50 3.00 34.97 -4.50
CA ALA A 50 2.68 33.80 -3.67
C ALA A 50 1.55 34.01 -2.62
N PRO A 51 1.45 35.16 -1.92
CA PRO A 51 0.41 35.36 -0.90
C PRO A 51 -1.01 35.41 -1.47
N ALA A 52 -1.19 35.98 -2.67
CA ALA A 52 -2.50 36.11 -3.31
C ALA A 52 -3.01 34.76 -3.84
N ALA A 53 -2.12 33.95 -4.43
CA ALA A 53 -2.45 32.60 -4.90
C ALA A 53 -2.88 31.69 -3.73
N ALA A 54 -2.16 31.74 -2.61
CA ALA A 54 -2.52 30.97 -1.41
C ALA A 54 -3.91 31.36 -0.86
N ALA A 55 -4.25 32.66 -0.87
CA ALA A 55 -5.57 33.13 -0.44
C ALA A 55 -6.69 32.69 -1.40
N ALA A 56 -6.45 32.71 -2.71
CA ALA A 56 -7.40 32.26 -3.72
C ALA A 56 -7.66 30.75 -3.65
N MET A 57 -6.60 29.94 -3.56
CA MET A 57 -6.68 28.50 -3.37
C MET A 57 -7.50 28.16 -2.10
N LYS A 58 -7.22 28.86 -1.00
CA LYS A 58 -7.95 28.69 0.26
C LYS A 58 -9.44 28.97 0.11
N LYS A 59 -9.82 30.03 -0.60
CA LYS A 59 -11.23 30.35 -0.86
C LYS A 59 -11.90 29.23 -1.67
N ARG A 60 -11.25 28.72 -2.72
CA ARG A 60 -11.77 27.61 -3.54
C ARG A 60 -11.97 26.33 -2.74
N GLN A 61 -11.01 25.96 -1.88
CA GLN A 61 -11.16 24.81 -1.00
C GLN A 61 -12.37 24.94 -0.06
N GLN A 62 -12.62 26.14 0.48
CA GLN A 62 -13.78 26.44 1.32
C GLN A 62 -15.09 26.35 0.53
N ASP A 63 -15.11 26.91 -0.68
CA ASP A 63 -16.28 26.84 -1.56
C ASP A 63 -16.62 25.37 -1.89
N CYS A 64 -15.63 24.54 -2.23
CA CYS A 64 -15.79 23.10 -2.44
C CYS A 64 -16.30 22.37 -1.19
N ALA A 65 -15.69 22.61 -0.02
CA ALA A 65 -16.10 21.98 1.23
C ALA A 65 -17.53 22.36 1.64
N SER A 66 -17.92 23.62 1.45
CA SER A 66 -19.28 24.09 1.75
C SER A 66 -20.36 23.44 0.88
N SER A 67 -20.00 23.06 -0.36
CA SER A 67 -20.90 22.38 -1.30
C SER A 67 -21.11 20.88 -0.99
N ALA A 68 -20.17 20.25 -0.27
CA ALA A 68 -20.20 18.82 0.07
C ALA A 68 -21.22 18.43 1.15
N GLY A 69 -22.00 19.39 1.68
CA GLY A 69 -23.19 19.12 2.46
C GLY A 69 -23.03 19.25 3.98
N ARG A 70 -23.76 20.22 4.55
CA ARG A 70 -23.93 20.52 5.99
C ARG A 70 -24.57 19.40 6.85
N LYS A 71 -24.63 18.14 6.40
CA LYS A 71 -25.40 17.09 7.11
C LYS A 71 -24.69 16.42 8.27
N GLY A 72 -23.41 16.73 8.54
CA GLY A 72 -22.73 16.30 9.76
C GLY A 72 -22.02 17.49 10.40
N GLY A 73 -22.37 17.83 11.65
CA GLY A 73 -21.83 18.96 12.42
C GLY A 73 -20.35 18.87 12.82
N GLY A 74 -19.50 18.34 11.95
CA GLY A 74 -18.05 18.36 12.11
C GLY A 74 -17.52 19.75 11.76
N ARG A 75 -17.03 20.47 12.78
CA ARG A 75 -16.32 21.74 12.60
C ARG A 75 -15.13 21.52 11.65
N GLU A 76 -15.02 22.30 10.58
CA GLU A 76 -13.85 22.30 9.69
C GLU A 76 -12.58 22.53 10.53
N GLU A 77 -11.78 21.49 10.71
CA GLU A 77 -10.52 21.58 11.42
C GLU A 77 -9.46 22.07 10.43
N ARG A 78 -9.09 23.34 10.55
CA ARG A 78 -7.98 23.92 9.77
C ARG A 78 -6.66 23.44 10.36
N ASP A 79 -5.76 22.96 9.52
CA ASP A 79 -4.40 22.67 9.97
C ASP A 79 -3.56 23.96 10.06
N ARG A 80 -2.33 23.82 10.60
CA ARG A 80 -1.40 24.94 10.75
C ARG A 80 -0.89 25.46 9.40
N GLU A 81 -1.05 24.68 8.34
CA GLU A 81 -0.65 24.95 6.98
C GLU A 81 -1.74 25.66 6.17
N GLY A 82 -2.92 25.88 6.76
CA GLY A 82 -4.02 26.62 6.14
C GLY A 82 -4.79 25.82 5.09
N LEU A 83 -4.60 24.50 5.05
CA LEU A 83 -5.29 23.59 4.14
C LEU A 83 -6.62 23.12 4.73
N VAL A 84 -7.58 22.86 3.86
CA VAL A 84 -8.84 22.19 4.22
C VAL A 84 -8.64 20.68 4.06
N PHE A 85 -8.92 19.93 5.13
CA PHE A 85 -8.86 18.47 5.14
C PHE A 85 -10.23 17.83 5.11
N PHE A 86 -10.31 16.77 4.32
CA PHE A 86 -11.39 15.82 4.26
C PHE A 86 -11.01 14.57 5.08
N PRO A 87 -11.92 14.05 5.91
CA PRO A 87 -11.61 12.94 6.80
C PRO A 87 -11.42 11.61 6.05
N THR A 88 -12.03 11.46 4.87
CA THR A 88 -11.86 10.26 4.03
C THR A 88 -11.72 10.65 2.55
N LYS A 89 -11.21 9.72 1.72
CA LYS A 89 -11.15 9.89 0.26
C LYS A 89 -12.54 10.10 -0.35
N ALA A 90 -13.58 9.42 0.16
CA ALA A 90 -14.95 9.60 -0.31
C ALA A 90 -15.43 11.04 -0.16
N HIS A 91 -15.17 11.67 1.00
CA HIS A 91 -15.48 13.08 1.21
C HIS A 91 -14.70 14.01 0.26
N LEU A 92 -13.43 13.69 -0.07
CA LEU A 92 -12.68 14.44 -1.07
C LEU A 92 -13.31 14.32 -2.47
N ILE A 93 -13.76 13.11 -2.86
CA ILE A 93 -14.45 12.89 -4.15
C ILE A 93 -15.78 13.65 -4.19
N GLU A 94 -16.56 13.60 -3.13
CA GLU A 94 -17.83 14.30 -2.98
C GLU A 94 -17.67 15.84 -3.06
N ALA A 95 -16.54 16.36 -2.60
CA ALA A 95 -16.19 17.78 -2.71
C ALA A 95 -15.88 18.23 -4.15
N LYS A 96 -15.83 17.30 -5.13
CA LYS A 96 -15.63 17.56 -6.57
C LYS A 96 -14.52 18.59 -6.83
N PRO A 97 -13.28 18.30 -6.40
CA PRO A 97 -12.19 19.22 -6.63
C PRO A 97 -11.97 19.45 -8.14
N PRO A 98 -11.41 20.60 -8.54
CA PRO A 98 -11.23 20.93 -9.96
C PRO A 98 -10.49 19.84 -10.73
N PRO A 99 -10.78 19.61 -12.03
CA PRO A 99 -10.12 18.57 -12.80
C PRO A 99 -8.59 18.68 -12.87
N SER A 100 -8.04 19.90 -12.75
CA SER A 100 -6.60 20.19 -12.74
C SER A 100 -5.93 19.97 -11.38
N SER A 101 -6.71 19.74 -10.32
CA SER A 101 -6.21 19.69 -8.95
C SER A 101 -5.29 18.50 -8.70
N ALA A 102 -4.25 18.72 -7.91
CA ALA A 102 -3.43 17.64 -7.39
C ALA A 102 -3.99 17.16 -6.06
N TRP A 103 -4.34 15.88 -5.95
CA TRP A 103 -4.93 15.33 -4.73
C TRP A 103 -3.85 14.80 -3.81
N ALA A 104 -4.01 15.06 -2.51
CA ALA A 104 -3.00 14.72 -1.53
C ALA A 104 -3.59 14.13 -0.26
N ALA A 105 -2.84 13.25 0.39
CA ALA A 105 -3.13 12.73 1.71
C ALA A 105 -1.96 13.11 2.63
N LYS A 106 -2.28 13.64 3.81
CA LYS A 106 -1.31 13.89 4.88
C LYS A 106 -1.47 12.80 5.92
N SER A 107 -0.38 12.10 6.23
CA SER A 107 -0.38 11.20 7.39
C SER A 107 -0.29 12.02 8.67
N LEU A 108 -1.23 11.83 9.58
CA LEU A 108 -1.29 12.47 10.88
C LEU A 108 -1.07 11.44 12.00
N PRO A 109 -0.30 11.77 13.04
CA PRO A 109 -0.21 10.93 14.22
C PRO A 109 -1.53 10.99 15.01
N LYS A 110 -2.19 9.86 15.21
CA LYS A 110 -3.38 9.73 16.06
C LYS A 110 -3.11 8.76 17.19
N ILE A 111 -3.34 9.17 18.43
CA ILE A 111 -3.30 8.25 19.57
C ILE A 111 -4.67 7.55 19.63
N GLN A 112 -4.70 6.24 19.42
CA GLN A 112 -5.89 5.43 19.56
C GLN A 112 -5.61 4.30 20.57
N LYS A 113 -6.32 4.33 21.71
CA LYS A 113 -6.14 3.37 22.83
C LYS A 113 -4.69 3.29 23.33
N GLY A 114 -4.03 4.44 23.49
CA GLY A 114 -2.63 4.52 23.92
C GLY A 114 -1.59 4.17 22.84
N VAL A 115 -2.02 3.69 21.67
CA VAL A 115 -1.11 3.38 20.55
C VAL A 115 -1.15 4.52 19.52
N ARG A 116 0.02 5.04 19.14
CA ARG A 116 0.14 6.00 18.03
C ARG A 116 -0.06 5.25 16.70
N LYS A 117 -1.13 5.57 15.99
CA LYS A 117 -1.41 5.11 14.63
C LYS A 117 -1.39 6.28 13.66
N ALA A 118 -0.86 6.07 12.46
CA ALA A 118 -1.01 7.03 11.39
C ALA A 118 -2.46 6.99 10.88
N VAL A 119 -3.10 8.15 10.79
CA VAL A 119 -4.40 8.30 10.10
C VAL A 119 -4.19 9.27 8.95
N SER A 120 -4.72 8.93 7.79
CA SER A 120 -4.65 9.79 6.61
C SER A 120 -5.82 10.77 6.59
N SER A 121 -5.51 12.05 6.40
CA SER A 121 -6.48 13.08 6.04
C SER A 121 -6.19 13.55 4.63
N TYR A 122 -7.23 13.91 3.88
CA TYR A 122 -7.15 14.15 2.44
C TYR A 122 -7.33 15.64 2.14
N THR A 123 -6.69 16.16 1.11
CA THR A 123 -6.82 17.56 0.65
C THR A 123 -6.56 17.60 -0.86
N PHE A 124 -6.70 18.77 -1.47
CA PHE A 124 -6.31 18.98 -2.86
C PHE A 124 -5.63 20.34 -3.04
N PHE A 125 -4.74 20.44 -4.00
CA PHE A 125 -4.11 21.68 -4.43
C PHE A 125 -4.75 22.15 -5.73
N GLU A 126 -4.67 23.45 -6.03
CA GLU A 126 -5.24 24.01 -7.27
C GLU A 126 -4.71 23.31 -8.52
N ASP A 127 -3.41 23.00 -8.50
CA ASP A 127 -2.68 22.28 -9.53
C ASP A 127 -1.44 21.59 -8.94
N PHE A 128 -0.73 20.84 -9.78
CA PHE A 128 0.51 20.14 -9.42
C PHE A 128 1.68 21.09 -9.14
N GLU A 129 1.72 22.26 -9.76
CA GLU A 129 2.78 23.25 -9.55
C GLU A 129 2.70 23.82 -8.13
N SER A 130 1.50 24.23 -7.71
CA SER A 130 1.22 24.69 -6.36
C SER A 130 1.53 23.62 -5.32
N PHE A 131 1.23 22.35 -5.62
CA PHE A 131 1.58 21.24 -4.73
C PHE A 131 3.09 21.05 -4.62
N PHE A 132 3.81 21.09 -5.74
CA PHE A 132 5.26 20.99 -5.77
C PHE A 132 5.92 22.10 -4.95
N LEU A 133 5.55 23.36 -5.22
CA LEU A 133 6.09 24.54 -4.54
C LEU A 133 5.80 24.51 -3.04
N PHE A 134 4.62 24.03 -2.63
CA PHE A 134 4.29 23.84 -1.21
C PHE A 134 5.27 22.86 -0.53
N LEU A 135 5.51 21.70 -1.14
CA LEU A 135 6.41 20.68 -0.58
C LEU A 135 7.87 21.12 -0.61
N GLN A 136 8.32 21.72 -1.71
CA GLN A 136 9.67 22.26 -1.85
C GLN A 136 9.95 23.35 -0.82
N ASN A 137 9.05 24.32 -0.65
CA ASN A 137 9.22 25.38 0.36
C ASN A 137 9.30 24.80 1.79
N ALA A 138 8.50 23.77 2.10
CA ALA A 138 8.58 23.11 3.39
C ALA A 138 9.92 22.39 3.59
N TYR A 139 10.43 21.74 2.54
CA TYR A 139 11.74 21.09 2.55
C TYR A 139 12.91 22.07 2.70
N ASP A 140 12.88 23.19 1.96
CA ASP A 140 13.88 24.26 2.06
C ASP A 140 13.95 24.86 3.47
N GLN A 141 12.81 24.89 4.17
CA GLN A 141 12.70 25.29 5.57
C GLN A 141 13.07 24.19 6.57
N GLN A 142 13.64 23.07 6.11
CA GLN A 142 13.97 21.89 6.93
C GLN A 142 12.76 21.36 7.71
N ARG A 143 11.58 21.39 7.08
CA ARG A 143 10.32 20.92 7.64
C ARG A 143 9.68 19.90 6.69
N PRO A 144 10.26 18.70 6.51
CA PRO A 144 9.70 17.70 5.61
C PRO A 144 8.31 17.29 6.09
N LEU A 145 7.39 17.10 5.14
CA LEU A 145 5.99 16.83 5.43
C LEU A 145 5.59 15.43 4.97
N PRO A 146 4.71 14.74 5.71
CA PRO A 146 4.30 13.38 5.38
C PRO A 146 3.13 13.35 4.37
N PHE A 147 3.33 13.98 3.22
CA PHE A 147 2.35 14.04 2.14
C PHE A 147 2.51 12.89 1.13
N PHE A 148 1.37 12.41 0.66
CA PHE A 148 1.23 11.38 -0.33
C PHE A 148 0.34 11.91 -1.45
N GLU A 149 0.72 11.66 -2.68
CA GLU A 149 -0.09 11.81 -3.86
C GLU A 149 -1.23 10.78 -3.83
N VAL A 150 -2.46 11.24 -4.06
CA VAL A 150 -3.66 10.40 -4.08
C VAL A 150 -4.10 10.20 -5.52
N PHE A 151 -4.27 8.94 -5.94
CA PHE A 151 -4.70 8.62 -7.29
C PHE A 151 -6.21 8.40 -7.33
N PRO A 152 -6.97 9.22 -8.08
CA PRO A 152 -8.34 8.88 -8.43
C PRO A 152 -8.30 7.75 -9.45
N GLU A 153 -9.12 6.71 -9.30
CA GLU A 153 -9.01 5.45 -10.08
C GLU A 153 -9.28 5.66 -11.57
N ASP A 154 -10.17 6.60 -11.88
CA ASP A 154 -10.66 6.99 -13.20
C ASP A 154 -9.76 8.01 -13.93
N LYS A 155 -8.68 8.47 -13.29
CA LYS A 155 -7.79 9.49 -13.86
C LYS A 155 -6.56 8.90 -14.53
N PRO A 156 -6.05 9.58 -15.59
CA PRO A 156 -4.79 9.23 -16.21
C PRO A 156 -3.63 9.23 -15.22
N ARG A 157 -2.62 8.42 -15.51
CA ARG A 157 -1.37 8.34 -14.73
C ARG A 157 -0.21 7.91 -15.60
N CYS A 158 1.00 8.30 -15.24
CA CYS A 158 2.19 7.80 -15.91
C CYS A 158 2.59 6.40 -15.39
N LEU A 159 3.45 5.73 -16.13
CA LEU A 159 4.14 4.53 -15.65
C LEU A 159 5.04 4.90 -14.47
N TYR A 160 4.96 4.14 -13.39
CA TYR A 160 5.78 4.35 -12.21
C TYR A 160 6.16 3.01 -11.57
N PHE A 161 7.26 3.03 -10.83
CA PHE A 161 7.77 1.92 -10.04
C PHE A 161 8.23 2.44 -8.68
N ASP A 162 7.89 1.71 -7.61
CA ASP A 162 8.54 1.84 -6.30
C ASP A 162 9.59 0.74 -6.21
N LEU A 163 10.84 1.12 -6.02
CA LEU A 163 11.96 0.22 -5.85
C LEU A 163 12.36 0.26 -4.38
N ASP A 164 12.10 -0.81 -3.64
CA ASP A 164 12.25 -0.88 -2.19
C ASP A 164 12.92 -2.20 -1.77
N SER A 165 13.95 -2.12 -0.93
CA SER A 165 14.58 -3.30 -0.33
C SER A 165 15.17 -2.98 1.03
N SER A 166 15.00 -3.90 1.98
CA SER A 166 15.66 -3.86 3.29
C SER A 166 17.10 -4.37 3.23
N ASP A 167 17.53 -4.94 2.10
CA ASP A 167 18.91 -5.35 1.91
C ASP A 167 19.77 -4.12 1.56
N ALA A 168 20.62 -3.73 2.51
CA ALA A 168 21.51 -2.58 2.36
C ALA A 168 22.55 -2.77 1.25
N SER A 169 22.79 -3.99 0.76
CA SER A 169 23.73 -4.26 -0.35
C SER A 169 23.30 -3.60 -1.67
N PHE A 170 22.02 -3.28 -1.82
CA PHE A 170 21.52 -2.54 -2.98
C PHE A 170 21.78 -1.03 -2.91
N LYS A 171 22.19 -0.49 -1.74
CA LYS A 171 22.45 0.94 -1.58
C LYS A 171 23.63 1.38 -2.44
N GLY A 172 23.51 2.53 -3.11
CA GLY A 172 24.51 3.02 -4.07
C GLY A 172 24.34 2.45 -5.49
N ARG A 173 23.46 1.47 -5.68
CA ARG A 173 23.14 0.86 -6.99
C ARG A 173 21.84 1.39 -7.59
N GLU A 174 21.24 2.43 -7.01
CA GLU A 174 19.97 3.00 -7.46
C GLU A 174 19.97 3.30 -8.96
N MET A 175 21.02 3.95 -9.47
CA MET A 175 21.08 4.32 -10.89
C MET A 175 21.37 3.15 -11.82
N GLN A 176 22.03 2.10 -11.34
CA GLN A 176 22.16 0.86 -12.09
C GLN A 176 20.78 0.21 -12.28
N HIS A 177 20.00 0.06 -11.20
CA HIS A 177 18.65 -0.50 -11.27
C HIS A 177 17.70 0.37 -12.09
N VAL A 178 17.80 1.71 -11.99
CA VAL A 178 17.02 2.63 -12.85
C VAL A 178 17.36 2.41 -14.32
N LYS A 179 18.64 2.25 -14.66
CA LYS A 179 19.06 1.96 -16.04
C LYS A 179 18.51 0.62 -16.52
N GLU A 180 18.67 -0.45 -15.74
CA GLU A 180 18.12 -1.77 -16.05
C GLU A 180 16.60 -1.72 -16.24
N LEU A 181 15.89 -1.04 -15.34
CA LEU A 181 14.46 -0.79 -15.45
C LEU A 181 14.10 -0.03 -16.73
N THR A 182 14.84 1.02 -17.06
CA THR A 182 14.61 1.83 -18.26
C THR A 182 14.79 0.99 -19.53
N ASP A 183 15.83 0.15 -19.58
CA ASP A 183 16.08 -0.74 -20.72
C ASP A 183 14.93 -1.77 -20.87
N MET A 184 14.42 -2.31 -19.77
CA MET A 184 13.26 -3.21 -19.78
C MET A 184 11.97 -2.52 -20.21
N VAL A 185 11.72 -1.32 -19.71
CA VAL A 185 10.55 -0.51 -20.08
C VAL A 185 10.61 -0.16 -21.57
N ARG A 186 11.75 0.32 -22.07
CA ARG A 186 11.94 0.59 -23.50
C ARG A 186 11.60 -0.63 -24.35
N HIS A 187 12.13 -1.79 -23.98
CA HIS A 187 11.91 -3.05 -24.68
C HIS A 187 10.45 -3.49 -24.69
N PHE A 188 9.78 -3.49 -23.53
CA PHE A 188 8.40 -3.96 -23.40
C PHE A 188 7.39 -3.03 -24.08
N PHE A 189 7.53 -1.71 -23.88
CA PHE A 189 6.61 -0.71 -24.43
C PHE A 189 6.93 -0.35 -25.89
N CYS A 190 7.85 -1.08 -26.54
CA CYS A 190 8.24 -0.88 -27.94
C CYS A 190 8.70 0.56 -28.25
N VAL A 191 9.40 1.18 -27.31
CA VAL A 191 9.94 2.53 -27.51
C VAL A 191 11.14 2.44 -28.44
N ASP A 192 11.13 3.23 -29.52
CA ASP A 192 12.17 3.22 -30.53
C ASP A 192 13.55 3.54 -29.93
N ASP A 193 14.60 2.90 -30.44
CA ASP A 193 15.98 3.12 -29.99
C ASP A 193 16.45 4.58 -30.22
N ALA A 194 15.82 5.29 -31.17
CA ALA A 194 16.07 6.70 -31.43
C ALA A 194 15.40 7.63 -30.39
N GLU A 195 14.41 7.13 -29.65
CA GLU A 195 13.70 7.92 -28.64
C GLU A 195 14.39 7.89 -27.27
N ILE A 196 14.39 9.07 -26.66
CA ILE A 196 14.94 9.27 -25.33
C ILE A 196 13.84 8.99 -24.31
N LEU A 197 13.98 7.86 -23.61
CA LEU A 197 13.18 7.52 -22.45
C LEU A 197 13.93 7.93 -21.18
N GLU A 198 13.62 9.10 -20.65
CA GLU A 198 14.24 9.68 -19.46
C GLU A 198 13.26 9.62 -18.28
N PRO A 199 13.49 8.72 -17.30
CA PRO A 199 12.65 8.68 -16.11
C PRO A 199 12.98 9.83 -15.15
N ASN A 200 11.97 10.26 -14.40
CA ASN A 200 12.19 11.04 -13.18
C ASN A 200 12.41 10.11 -12.00
N VAL A 201 13.48 10.37 -11.24
CA VAL A 201 13.91 9.53 -10.12
C VAL A 201 13.86 10.33 -8.83
N LEU A 202 13.17 9.81 -7.82
CA LEU A 202 13.23 10.31 -6.44
C LEU A 202 13.89 9.26 -5.55
N ILE A 203 14.83 9.66 -4.70
CA ILE A 203 15.56 8.73 -3.82
C ILE A 203 15.39 9.15 -2.37
N ALA A 204 15.20 8.17 -1.48
CA ALA A 204 15.25 8.41 -0.03
C ALA A 204 16.69 8.36 0.48
N ASN A 205 17.05 9.33 1.34
CA ASN A 205 18.37 9.38 1.96
C ASN A 205 18.47 8.51 3.22
N ARG A 206 18.02 7.25 3.14
CA ARG A 206 18.18 6.27 4.22
C ARG A 206 19.49 5.51 4.04
N PRO A 207 20.34 5.43 5.07
CA PRO A 207 21.58 4.65 5.00
C PRO A 207 21.32 3.15 5.07
N ASP A 208 20.23 2.74 5.72
CA ASP A 208 19.90 1.35 6.06
C ASP A 208 18.89 0.70 5.09
N LYS A 209 18.41 1.46 4.10
CA LYS A 209 17.32 1.03 3.24
C LYS A 209 17.46 1.58 1.82
N TYR A 210 17.32 0.69 0.86
CA TYR A 210 17.19 1.04 -0.55
C TYR A 210 15.74 1.44 -0.82
N SER A 211 15.49 2.68 -1.25
CA SER A 211 14.14 3.17 -1.57
C SER A 211 14.22 4.28 -2.63
N CYS A 212 13.64 4.01 -3.79
CA CYS A 212 13.69 4.86 -4.97
C CYS A 212 12.35 4.79 -5.71
N HIS A 213 11.79 5.93 -6.09
CA HIS A 213 10.60 6.01 -6.93
C HIS A 213 11.00 6.43 -8.34
N VAL A 214 10.63 5.64 -9.33
CA VAL A 214 10.94 5.88 -10.75
C VAL A 214 9.65 6.15 -11.50
N ARG A 215 9.60 7.23 -12.27
CA ARG A 215 8.43 7.62 -13.06
C ARG A 215 8.83 7.84 -14.51
N PHE A 216 7.99 7.42 -15.45
CA PHE A 216 8.19 7.60 -16.88
C PHE A 216 7.05 8.46 -17.44
N PRO A 217 7.18 9.80 -17.43
CA PRO A 217 6.16 10.72 -17.95
C PRO A 217 5.78 10.45 -19.42
N GLN A 218 6.67 9.81 -20.18
CA GLN A 218 6.49 9.47 -21.58
C GLN A 218 5.53 8.30 -21.81
N ILE A 219 5.22 7.50 -20.79
CA ILE A 219 4.32 6.36 -20.88
C ILE A 219 3.15 6.63 -19.95
N SER A 220 1.94 6.72 -20.50
CA SER A 220 0.74 7.06 -19.73
C SER A 220 -0.40 6.09 -19.98
N PHE A 221 -1.22 5.91 -18.95
CA PHE A 221 -2.39 5.05 -18.97
C PHE A 221 -3.62 5.90 -18.74
N ALA A 222 -4.72 5.55 -19.41
CA ALA A 222 -6.00 6.24 -19.29
C ALA A 222 -6.55 6.25 -17.85
N ASN A 223 -6.33 5.16 -17.11
CA ASN A 223 -6.80 4.98 -15.74
C ASN A 223 -6.02 3.86 -15.04
N GLN A 224 -6.36 3.59 -13.79
CA GLN A 224 -5.72 2.56 -12.99
C GLN A 224 -5.89 1.15 -13.54
N ARG A 225 -7.09 0.81 -14.01
CA ARG A 225 -7.39 -0.53 -14.53
C ARG A 225 -6.49 -0.84 -15.72
N HIS A 226 -6.40 0.11 -16.68
CA HIS A 226 -5.52 0.00 -17.82
C HIS A 226 -4.05 -0.19 -17.41
N GLN A 227 -3.56 0.63 -16.46
CA GLN A 227 -2.20 0.46 -15.94
C GLN A 227 -1.97 -0.94 -15.34
N ASN A 228 -2.90 -1.42 -14.52
CA ASN A 228 -2.76 -2.71 -13.83
C ASN A 228 -2.76 -3.89 -14.80
N ASP A 229 -3.59 -3.85 -15.84
CA ASP A 229 -3.65 -4.90 -16.85
C ASP A 229 -2.33 -5.01 -17.61
N VAL A 230 -1.74 -3.86 -18.01
CA VAL A 230 -0.45 -3.82 -18.71
C VAL A 230 0.72 -4.16 -17.78
N LEU A 231 0.73 -3.63 -16.55
CA LEU A 231 1.80 -3.87 -15.58
C LEU A 231 1.88 -5.32 -15.12
N ARG A 232 0.75 -6.03 -14.99
CA ARG A 232 0.75 -7.46 -14.70
C ARG A 232 1.53 -8.21 -15.78
N LEU A 233 1.18 -7.99 -17.04
CA LEU A 233 1.88 -8.61 -18.17
C LEU A 233 3.36 -8.23 -18.24
N PHE A 234 3.70 -6.96 -17.97
CA PHE A 234 5.09 -6.50 -17.87
C PHE A 234 5.87 -7.28 -16.81
N LEU A 235 5.37 -7.29 -15.57
CA LEU A 235 6.03 -7.99 -14.47
C LEU A 235 6.13 -9.49 -14.76
N ASP A 236 5.07 -10.12 -15.27
CA ASP A 236 5.09 -11.54 -15.62
C ASP A 236 6.14 -11.87 -16.69
N THR A 237 6.33 -10.97 -17.67
CA THR A 237 7.38 -11.08 -18.68
C THR A 237 8.76 -10.99 -18.04
N LEU A 238 8.96 -10.07 -17.09
CA LEU A 238 10.21 -9.93 -16.35
C LEU A 238 10.58 -11.19 -15.55
N TYR A 239 9.59 -11.88 -14.97
CA TYR A 239 9.83 -13.10 -14.20
C TYR A 239 9.97 -14.35 -15.08
N SER A 240 9.27 -14.38 -16.22
CA SER A 240 9.26 -15.50 -17.16
C SER A 240 10.50 -15.55 -18.05
N GLY A 241 11.11 -14.39 -18.34
CA GLY A 241 12.32 -14.29 -19.17
C GLY A 241 13.53 -15.05 -18.62
N GLY A 242 13.51 -15.47 -17.35
CA GLY A 242 14.54 -16.38 -16.79
C GLY A 242 14.27 -17.87 -16.99
N LYS A 243 13.12 -18.27 -17.55
CA LYS A 243 12.68 -19.67 -17.72
C LYS A 243 12.47 -20.10 -19.18
N THR A 244 12.48 -19.18 -20.13
CA THR A 244 12.19 -19.48 -21.55
C THR A 244 13.29 -20.26 -22.28
N ASN A 245 14.40 -20.60 -21.62
CA ASN A 245 15.38 -21.59 -22.12
C ASN A 245 14.84 -23.04 -22.19
N ILE A 246 13.53 -23.28 -21.96
CA ILE A 246 12.93 -24.62 -21.89
C ILE A 246 12.32 -25.08 -23.23
N LEU A 247 12.33 -24.27 -24.30
CA LEU A 247 11.66 -24.64 -25.57
C LEU A 247 12.53 -24.63 -26.84
N THR A 248 13.85 -24.45 -26.74
CA THR A 248 14.75 -24.54 -27.90
C THR A 248 15.32 -25.94 -28.17
N ASP A 249 14.76 -27.00 -27.56
CA ASP A 249 15.12 -28.39 -27.89
C ASP A 249 14.41 -28.92 -29.16
N GLY A 250 13.65 -28.07 -29.88
CA GLY A 250 12.99 -28.42 -31.12
C GLY A 250 13.39 -27.51 -32.28
N ASP A 251 14.20 -28.05 -33.19
CA ASP A 251 14.51 -27.57 -34.53
C ASP A 251 15.67 -26.54 -34.70
N PRO A 252 16.90 -27.01 -35.03
CA PRO A 252 18.05 -26.14 -35.24
C PRO A 252 17.97 -25.24 -36.50
N GLU A 253 17.05 -25.48 -37.43
CA GLU A 253 16.93 -24.62 -38.63
C GLU A 253 16.23 -23.27 -38.34
N LEU A 254 15.25 -23.22 -37.43
CA LEU A 254 14.55 -21.97 -37.08
C LEU A 254 15.42 -20.99 -36.27
N ALA A 255 16.44 -21.48 -35.56
CA ALA A 255 17.36 -20.65 -34.80
C ALA A 255 18.19 -19.71 -35.69
N SER A 256 18.48 -20.10 -36.94
CA SER A 256 19.38 -19.37 -37.83
C SER A 256 18.77 -18.11 -38.47
N ALA A 257 17.44 -18.01 -38.56
CA ALA A 257 16.75 -16.89 -39.18
C ALA A 257 16.41 -15.74 -38.20
N SER A 258 16.29 -16.04 -36.91
CA SER A 258 15.95 -15.08 -35.83
C SER A 258 17.16 -14.29 -35.30
N GLU A 259 18.39 -14.74 -35.62
CA GLU A 259 19.62 -14.27 -34.97
C GLU A 259 20.09 -12.84 -35.32
N LYS A 260 19.58 -12.20 -36.39
CA LYS A 260 20.29 -11.06 -37.00
C LYS A 260 19.97 -9.65 -36.49
N SER A 261 18.97 -9.42 -35.63
CA SER A 261 18.82 -8.08 -35.02
C SER A 261 18.17 -8.02 -33.64
N GLY A 262 17.24 -8.92 -33.30
CA GLY A 262 16.57 -8.95 -31.98
C GLY A 262 17.17 -9.96 -30.98
N ALA A 263 17.65 -11.10 -31.46
CA ALA A 263 18.07 -12.22 -30.60
C ALA A 263 19.35 -11.95 -29.80
N MET A 264 20.29 -11.15 -30.31
CA MET A 264 21.52 -10.82 -29.57
C MET A 264 21.24 -10.04 -28.28
N ARG A 265 20.23 -9.14 -28.26
CA ARG A 265 19.84 -8.40 -27.05
C ARG A 265 19.06 -9.28 -26.08
N ALA A 266 18.14 -10.11 -26.58
CA ALA A 266 17.39 -11.05 -25.74
C ALA A 266 18.32 -12.08 -25.07
N LYS A 267 19.28 -12.64 -25.83
CA LYS A 267 20.28 -13.60 -25.32
C LYS A 267 21.23 -12.98 -24.28
N ALA A 268 21.65 -11.72 -24.48
CA ALA A 268 22.41 -10.98 -23.47
C ALA A 268 21.60 -10.70 -22.19
N PHE A 269 20.27 -10.67 -22.28
CA PHE A 269 19.37 -10.49 -21.15
C PHE A 269 19.12 -11.80 -20.37
N THR A 270 19.09 -12.94 -21.05
CA THR A 270 18.88 -14.27 -20.44
C THR A 270 20.15 -14.86 -19.83
N ASP A 271 21.33 -14.60 -20.41
CA ASP A 271 22.59 -15.20 -19.98
C ASP A 271 23.19 -14.54 -18.72
N ARG A 272 22.69 -13.36 -18.30
CA ARG A 272 23.21 -12.61 -17.14
C ARG A 272 22.54 -12.93 -15.80
N GLY A 273 21.76 -14.00 -15.71
CA GLY A 273 20.92 -14.26 -14.55
C GLY A 273 19.73 -13.31 -14.48
N ARG A 274 18.82 -13.51 -13.51
CA ARG A 274 17.66 -12.62 -13.36
C ARG A 274 18.14 -11.19 -13.13
N PRO A 275 17.55 -10.17 -13.80
CA PRO A 275 17.86 -8.78 -13.53
C PRO A 275 17.74 -8.50 -12.03
N GLU A 276 18.77 -7.93 -11.41
CA GLU A 276 18.78 -7.64 -9.98
C GLU A 276 17.64 -6.69 -9.60
N VAL A 277 17.27 -5.80 -10.51
CA VAL A 277 16.11 -4.92 -10.37
C VAL A 277 14.81 -5.66 -10.04
N ASN A 278 14.64 -6.92 -10.47
CA ASN A 278 13.45 -7.73 -10.11
C ASN A 278 13.37 -8.06 -8.61
N ALA A 279 14.49 -8.02 -7.90
CA ALA A 279 14.54 -8.23 -6.45
C ALA A 279 14.15 -6.99 -5.65
N VAL A 280 14.14 -5.81 -6.28
CA VAL A 280 13.84 -4.54 -5.61
C VAL A 280 12.54 -3.89 -6.08
N ILE A 281 11.89 -4.33 -7.16
CA ILE A 281 10.57 -3.80 -7.56
C ILE A 281 9.51 -4.21 -6.51
N ASP A 282 8.93 -3.22 -5.83
CA ASP A 282 7.77 -3.43 -4.98
C ASP A 282 6.52 -3.60 -5.86
N ARG A 283 5.74 -4.66 -5.57
CA ARG A 283 4.49 -4.97 -6.26
C ARG A 283 3.25 -4.48 -5.51
N ALA A 284 3.38 -4.14 -4.24
CA ALA A 284 2.29 -3.61 -3.43
C ALA A 284 1.66 -2.31 -3.97
N PRO A 285 2.39 -1.41 -4.65
CA PRO A 285 1.81 -0.20 -5.19
C PRO A 285 0.75 -0.43 -6.28
N TYR A 286 0.66 -1.62 -6.89
CA TYR A 286 -0.27 -1.85 -8.01
C TYR A 286 -1.67 -2.32 -7.57
N THR A 287 -2.08 -1.93 -6.37
CA THR A 287 -3.46 -2.14 -5.87
C THR A 287 -4.38 -1.00 -6.31
N SER A 288 -5.71 -1.17 -6.15
CA SER A 288 -6.71 -0.14 -6.44
C SER A 288 -6.51 1.16 -5.63
N PHE A 289 -5.81 1.07 -4.49
CA PHE A 289 -5.58 2.22 -3.63
C PHE A 289 -4.10 2.62 -3.59
N GLN A 290 -3.72 3.55 -4.47
CA GLN A 290 -2.35 4.04 -4.59
C GLN A 290 -2.16 5.34 -3.80
N LEU A 291 -1.33 5.27 -2.77
CA LEU A 291 -0.78 6.44 -2.08
C LEU A 291 0.73 6.45 -2.33
N LEU A 292 1.20 7.34 -3.20
CA LEU A 292 2.62 7.47 -3.48
C LEU A 292 3.18 8.64 -2.71
N ARG A 293 4.38 8.49 -2.15
CA ARG A 293 5.02 9.62 -1.47
C ARG A 293 5.38 10.69 -2.51
N ALA A 294 4.95 11.92 -2.23
CA ALA A 294 5.17 13.07 -3.09
C ALA A 294 6.67 13.50 -3.08
N PRO A 295 7.15 14.25 -4.09
CA PRO A 295 8.49 14.85 -4.05
C PRO A 295 8.67 15.68 -2.76
N PHE A 296 9.83 15.55 -2.13
CA PHE A 296 10.19 16.15 -0.84
C PHE A 296 9.34 15.73 0.37
N ALA A 297 8.44 14.76 0.21
CA ALA A 297 7.68 14.24 1.33
C ALA A 297 8.41 13.09 2.04
N CYS A 298 8.10 12.87 3.32
CA CYS A 298 8.70 11.85 4.17
C CYS A 298 7.66 10.86 4.74
N LYS A 299 8.11 9.78 5.39
CA LYS A 299 7.25 8.91 6.21
C LYS A 299 7.15 9.48 7.64
N LEU A 300 6.17 8.97 8.40
CA LEU A 300 6.17 9.13 9.86
C LEU A 300 6.89 7.94 10.51
N ARG A 301 7.71 8.21 11.52
CA ARG A 301 8.29 7.23 12.45
C ARG A 301 7.95 7.70 13.87
N ASP A 302 7.28 6.85 14.64
CA ASP A 302 6.81 7.17 16.00
C ASP A 302 5.92 8.43 16.12
N GLY A 303 5.23 8.73 15.02
CA GLY A 303 4.37 9.90 14.88
C GLY A 303 5.09 11.20 14.52
N GLN A 304 6.38 11.15 14.23
CA GLN A 304 7.19 12.30 13.78
C GLN A 304 7.64 12.13 12.33
N PRO A 305 7.77 13.22 11.55
CA PRO A 305 8.42 13.20 10.24
C PRO A 305 9.82 12.58 10.31
N ALA A 306 10.08 11.56 9.49
CA ALA A 306 11.37 10.89 9.42
C ALA A 306 12.18 11.45 8.25
N GLU A 307 13.05 12.42 8.52
CA GLU A 307 13.77 13.18 7.48
C GLU A 307 14.61 12.29 6.55
N ASP A 308 15.19 11.23 7.08
CA ASP A 308 15.95 10.21 6.34
C ASP A 308 15.11 9.55 5.23
N SER A 309 13.80 9.47 5.43
CA SER A 309 12.85 8.92 4.46
C SER A 309 12.31 9.97 3.48
N THR A 310 12.83 11.19 3.46
CA THR A 310 12.40 12.20 2.50
C THR A 310 12.80 11.79 1.08
N LEU A 311 11.84 11.78 0.15
CA LEU A 311 12.13 11.52 -1.26
C LEU A 311 12.62 12.78 -1.94
N VAL A 312 13.89 12.82 -2.32
CA VAL A 312 14.49 13.99 -2.99
C VAL A 312 14.66 13.68 -4.47
N PRO A 313 14.35 14.63 -5.38
CA PRO A 313 14.70 14.51 -6.78
C PRO A 313 16.17 14.22 -7.00
N TYR A 314 16.46 13.11 -7.66
CA TYR A 314 17.80 12.74 -8.08
C TYR A 314 18.09 13.20 -9.50
N THR A 315 17.11 13.09 -10.40
CA THR A 315 17.19 13.61 -11.75
C THR A 315 16.89 15.11 -11.77
N TRP A 316 17.83 15.91 -12.28
CA TRP A 316 17.64 17.34 -12.48
C TRP A 316 18.38 17.84 -13.73
N PRO A 317 17.75 18.67 -14.58
CA PRO A 317 16.36 19.12 -14.50
C PRO A 317 15.35 17.96 -14.69
N PRO A 318 14.09 18.13 -14.25
CA PRO A 318 13.03 17.16 -14.56
C PRO A 318 12.81 17.04 -16.06
N TRP A 319 12.10 15.99 -16.49
CA TRP A 319 11.72 15.80 -17.89
C TRP A 319 11.10 17.07 -18.49
N LYS A 320 11.66 17.53 -19.62
CA LYS A 320 11.29 18.78 -20.31
C LYS A 320 11.32 20.04 -19.42
N ASN A 321 12.11 20.03 -18.34
CA ASN A 321 12.18 21.08 -17.33
C ASN A 321 10.82 21.35 -16.63
N ASP A 322 9.96 20.33 -16.53
CA ASP A 322 8.66 20.45 -15.89
C ASP A 322 8.62 19.69 -14.56
N GLU A 323 8.65 20.42 -13.45
CA GLU A 323 8.63 19.87 -12.09
C GLU A 323 7.39 19.03 -11.78
N ARG A 324 6.27 19.26 -12.49
CA ARG A 324 5.03 18.49 -12.32
C ARG A 324 5.22 17.02 -12.70
N THR A 325 6.21 16.72 -13.53
CA THR A 325 6.53 15.35 -13.95
C THR A 325 7.11 14.48 -12.83
N PHE A 326 7.41 15.04 -11.65
CA PHE A 326 7.71 14.26 -10.44
C PHE A 326 6.47 13.62 -9.80
N PHE A 327 5.26 13.97 -10.22
CA PHE A 327 4.01 13.37 -9.78
C PHE A 327 3.56 12.29 -10.78
N ALA A 328 3.19 11.11 -10.29
CA ALA A 328 2.83 10.02 -11.19
C ALA A 328 1.36 10.11 -11.67
N SER A 329 0.52 10.91 -11.01
CA SER A 329 -0.84 11.25 -11.43
C SER A 329 -0.89 12.48 -12.35
N PHE A 330 0.23 13.13 -12.62
CA PHE A 330 0.32 14.17 -13.64
C PHE A 330 0.63 13.53 -15.00
N VAL A 331 -0.25 13.77 -15.98
CA VAL A 331 -0.07 13.32 -17.37
C VAL A 331 -0.23 14.52 -18.30
N GLU A 332 0.78 14.76 -19.11
CA GLU A 332 0.77 15.76 -20.18
C GLU A 332 0.88 15.01 -21.52
N PRO A 333 -0.17 15.00 -22.36
CA PRO A 333 -0.17 14.30 -23.63
C PRO A 333 1.03 14.67 -24.53
N LEU A 334 1.50 15.92 -24.47
CA LEU A 334 2.69 16.37 -25.23
C LEU A 334 4.00 15.72 -24.77
N TYR A 335 4.00 15.00 -23.64
CA TYR A 335 5.18 14.30 -23.12
C TYR A 335 5.20 12.84 -23.52
N ALA A 336 4.07 12.29 -24.00
CA ALA A 336 3.96 10.92 -24.44
C ALA A 336 5.00 10.62 -25.53
N SER A 337 5.65 9.45 -25.41
CA SER A 337 6.49 8.91 -26.47
C SER A 337 5.61 8.56 -27.67
N PRO A 338 5.94 9.01 -28.90
CA PRO A 338 5.19 8.67 -30.10
C PRO A 338 5.19 7.17 -30.44
N SER A 339 6.30 6.47 -30.16
CA SER A 339 6.42 5.03 -30.44
C SER A 339 5.90 4.13 -29.32
N ALA A 340 5.86 4.63 -28.08
CA ALA A 340 5.35 3.87 -26.94
C ALA A 340 3.87 3.50 -27.14
N THR A 341 3.56 2.22 -27.00
CA THR A 341 2.17 1.76 -26.94
C THR A 341 1.87 1.15 -25.57
N THR A 342 0.69 1.46 -25.04
CA THR A 342 0.13 0.81 -23.84
C THR A 342 -0.97 -0.18 -24.19
N ASP A 343 -1.33 -0.30 -25.47
CA ASP A 343 -2.32 -1.28 -25.92
C ASP A 343 -1.71 -2.68 -25.90
N ILE A 344 -2.32 -3.58 -25.13
CA ILE A 344 -1.79 -4.94 -24.92
C ILE A 344 -1.74 -5.74 -26.23
N GLU A 345 -2.72 -5.56 -27.12
CA GLU A 345 -2.73 -6.29 -28.40
C GLU A 345 -1.61 -5.80 -29.29
N GLU A 346 -1.38 -4.49 -29.34
CA GLU A 346 -0.28 -3.90 -30.10
C GLU A 346 1.09 -4.32 -29.54
N ILE A 347 1.25 -4.31 -28.20
CA ILE A 347 2.47 -4.83 -27.55
C ILE A 347 2.69 -6.29 -27.97
N CYS A 348 1.68 -7.16 -27.86
CA CYS A 348 1.79 -8.57 -28.26
C CYS A 348 2.06 -8.75 -29.76
N ALA A 349 1.50 -7.90 -30.62
CA ALA A 349 1.74 -7.95 -32.06
C ALA A 349 3.19 -7.58 -32.42
N ARG A 350 3.78 -6.63 -31.69
CA ARG A 350 5.17 -6.19 -31.87
C ARG A 350 6.19 -7.08 -31.16
N ARG A 351 5.76 -7.84 -30.14
CA ARG A 351 6.64 -8.57 -29.20
C ARG A 351 6.23 -10.03 -29.03
N GLU A 352 6.94 -10.92 -29.70
CA GLU A 352 6.73 -12.37 -29.61
C GLU A 352 6.91 -12.92 -28.18
N ASP A 353 7.90 -12.39 -27.45
CA ASP A 353 8.20 -12.78 -26.07
C ASP A 353 7.04 -12.45 -25.13
N VAL A 354 6.45 -11.25 -25.28
CA VAL A 354 5.29 -10.82 -24.49
C VAL A 354 4.04 -11.62 -24.88
N ARG A 355 3.82 -11.86 -26.17
CA ARG A 355 2.72 -12.69 -26.67
C ARG A 355 2.79 -14.10 -26.09
N THR A 356 3.97 -14.72 -26.10
CA THR A 356 4.19 -16.06 -25.54
C THR A 356 3.83 -16.13 -24.07
N VAL A 357 4.27 -15.15 -23.27
CA VAL A 357 3.92 -15.07 -21.84
C VAL A 357 2.41 -14.93 -21.63
N ARG A 358 1.75 -14.08 -22.43
CA ARG A 358 0.30 -13.90 -22.39
C ARG A 358 -0.45 -15.18 -22.75
N GLU A 359 -0.04 -15.89 -23.80
CA GLU A 359 -0.62 -17.17 -24.20
C GLU A 359 -0.44 -18.23 -23.12
N LEU A 360 0.74 -18.31 -22.49
CA LEU A 360 0.97 -19.22 -21.37
C LEU A 360 0.03 -18.91 -20.20
N HIS A 361 -0.24 -17.63 -19.92
CA HIS A 361 -1.21 -17.21 -18.91
C HIS A 361 -2.65 -17.53 -19.29
N GLN A 362 -3.02 -17.39 -20.56
CA GLN A 362 -4.34 -17.78 -21.05
C GLN A 362 -4.52 -19.30 -21.02
N ARG A 363 -3.49 -20.07 -21.37
CA ARG A 363 -3.48 -21.54 -21.32
C ARG A 363 -3.48 -22.06 -19.89
N SER A 364 -2.79 -21.43 -18.95
CA SER A 364 -2.85 -21.83 -17.54
C SER A 364 -4.22 -21.57 -16.93
N ARG A 365 -4.90 -20.48 -17.35
CA ARG A 365 -6.28 -20.17 -16.96
C ARG A 365 -7.32 -21.04 -17.67
N GLY A 366 -7.09 -21.40 -18.94
CA GLY A 366 -8.02 -22.18 -19.76
C GLY A 366 -7.81 -23.70 -19.67
N GLY A 367 -6.60 -24.16 -19.37
CA GLY A 367 -6.23 -25.57 -19.24
C GLY A 367 -6.88 -26.22 -18.03
N THR A 368 -7.06 -25.47 -16.94
CA THR A 368 -7.91 -25.87 -15.80
C THR A 368 -9.39 -25.93 -16.17
N ALA A 369 -9.86 -25.27 -17.22
CA ALA A 369 -11.23 -25.46 -17.71
C ALA A 369 -11.34 -26.63 -18.70
N ALA A 370 -10.35 -26.83 -19.57
CA ALA A 370 -10.37 -27.86 -20.62
C ALA A 370 -10.06 -29.28 -20.11
N LEU A 371 -9.19 -29.45 -19.10
CA LEU A 371 -8.89 -30.76 -18.52
C LEU A 371 -10.10 -31.39 -17.82
N TRP A 372 -11.06 -30.57 -17.37
CA TRP A 372 -12.30 -31.02 -16.73
C TRP A 372 -13.47 -31.20 -17.69
N GLY A 373 -13.43 -30.58 -18.88
CA GLY A 373 -14.38 -30.82 -19.96
C GLY A 373 -14.26 -32.21 -20.61
N PHE A 374 -13.11 -32.89 -20.41
CA PHE A 374 -12.87 -34.23 -20.96
C PHE A 374 -13.25 -35.39 -20.02
N VAL A 375 -13.68 -35.10 -18.78
CA VAL A 375 -14.30 -36.11 -17.89
C VAL A 375 -15.82 -36.11 -18.10
N LYS A 376 -16.26 -36.28 -19.35
CA LYS A 376 -17.59 -36.85 -19.59
C LYS A 376 -17.45 -38.36 -19.48
N ARG A 377 -17.96 -38.92 -18.37
CA ARG A 377 -18.22 -40.37 -18.25
C ARG A 377 -18.89 -40.85 -19.54
N PRO A 378 -18.29 -41.76 -20.32
CA PRO A 378 -19.08 -42.53 -21.26
C PRO A 378 -20.00 -43.42 -20.44
N GLY A 379 -21.26 -43.47 -20.86
CA GLY A 379 -22.31 -44.22 -20.21
C GLY A 379 -21.94 -45.68 -19.98
N SER A 380 -22.52 -46.21 -18.91
CA SER A 380 -22.67 -47.62 -18.60
C SER A 380 -23.05 -48.43 -19.86
N GLY A 381 -22.11 -49.23 -20.34
CA GLY A 381 -22.31 -50.27 -21.34
C GLY A 381 -21.47 -51.47 -20.94
N ALA A 382 -22.13 -52.60 -20.70
CA ALA A 382 -21.57 -53.82 -20.16
C ALA A 382 -20.47 -54.45 -21.03
N GLY A 383 -19.50 -55.11 -20.36
CA GLY A 383 -18.84 -56.29 -20.91
C GLY A 383 -17.31 -56.20 -21.05
N GLY A 384 -16.62 -57.09 -20.34
CA GLY A 384 -15.41 -57.75 -20.86
C GLY A 384 -14.06 -57.27 -20.34
N GLY A 385 -13.52 -58.05 -19.39
CA GLY A 385 -12.12 -58.41 -19.12
C GLY A 385 -10.95 -57.62 -19.73
N GLY A 386 -9.95 -57.34 -18.89
CA GLY A 386 -8.59 -57.05 -19.34
C GLY A 386 -7.74 -56.29 -18.33
N ASP A 387 -6.80 -57.02 -17.73
CA ASP A 387 -5.74 -56.67 -16.79
C ASP A 387 -5.11 -55.26 -16.79
N SER A 388 -4.76 -54.86 -15.55
CA SER A 388 -3.49 -54.24 -15.11
C SER A 388 -3.23 -52.74 -15.36
N LEU A 389 -3.20 -51.95 -14.27
CA LEU A 389 -1.99 -51.43 -13.61
C LEU A 389 -2.37 -50.36 -12.56
N ASN A 390 -2.35 -50.75 -11.29
CA ASN A 390 -2.46 -49.85 -10.14
C ASN A 390 -1.06 -49.39 -9.72
N LEU A 391 -0.82 -48.08 -9.73
CA LEU A 391 0.35 -47.46 -9.10
C LEU A 391 -0.14 -46.30 -8.22
N PHE A 392 0.23 -46.40 -6.95
CA PHE A 392 0.12 -45.44 -5.84
C PHE A 392 -1.19 -45.38 -5.05
N SER A 393 -1.18 -46.14 -3.94
CA SER A 393 -1.96 -45.90 -2.73
C SER A 393 -0.98 -45.89 -1.54
N PRO A 394 -0.93 -44.84 -0.67
CA PRO A 394 -0.03 -44.82 0.48
C PRO A 394 -0.59 -45.67 1.63
N GLN A 395 0.22 -46.60 2.12
CA GLN A 395 -0.09 -47.46 3.26
C GLN A 395 0.01 -46.71 4.60
N PHE A 396 -1.07 -46.76 5.37
CA PHE A 396 -1.11 -46.41 6.79
C PHE A 396 -0.44 -47.49 7.65
N VAL A 397 0.48 -47.06 8.52
CA VAL A 397 1.13 -47.92 9.52
C VAL A 397 0.18 -48.13 10.71
N LYS A 398 -0.27 -49.37 10.90
CA LYS A 398 -0.94 -49.85 12.11
C LYS A 398 0.09 -50.20 13.18
N GLY A 399 -0.05 -49.61 14.37
CA GLY A 399 0.70 -49.97 15.57
C GLY A 399 -0.19 -50.04 16.81
N LYS A 400 -0.53 -51.28 17.19
CA LYS A 400 -0.84 -51.86 18.53
C LYS A 400 -1.14 -50.85 19.65
N GLY A 401 -2.28 -50.90 20.34
CA GLY A 401 -2.82 -52.08 21.04
C GLY A 401 -2.49 -51.99 22.53
N LEU A 402 -3.42 -51.50 23.34
CA LEU A 402 -3.42 -51.71 24.79
C LEU A 402 -4.85 -51.83 25.30
N GLU A 403 -5.24 -53.07 25.57
CA GLU A 403 -6.42 -53.42 26.35
C GLU A 403 -6.25 -52.94 27.79
N ARG A 404 -7.31 -52.41 28.40
CA ARG A 404 -7.64 -52.71 29.80
C ARG A 404 -9.16 -52.68 30.03
N LYS A 405 -9.62 -53.85 30.48
CA LYS A 405 -10.90 -54.19 31.11
C LYS A 405 -11.37 -53.19 32.17
N GLY A 406 -12.70 -53.09 32.31
CA GLY A 406 -13.30 -53.43 33.60
C GLY A 406 -14.34 -52.46 34.19
N GLU A 407 -15.60 -52.77 33.92
CA GLU A 407 -16.71 -52.86 34.90
C GLU A 407 -17.42 -51.63 35.51
N ARG A 408 -18.75 -51.67 35.30
CA ARG A 408 -19.87 -51.55 36.26
C ARG A 408 -20.54 -50.19 36.53
N GLU A 409 -21.76 -50.12 36.00
CA GLU A 409 -23.06 -49.87 36.66
C GLU A 409 -23.17 -48.86 37.81
N GLY A 410 -24.15 -47.96 37.68
CA GLY A 410 -24.66 -47.16 38.78
C GLY A 410 -25.71 -46.14 38.37
N GLU A 411 -26.91 -46.58 38.01
CA GLU A 411 -28.12 -45.76 38.09
C GLU A 411 -28.31 -45.23 39.51
N LYS A 412 -28.43 -43.90 39.70
CA LYS A 412 -29.25 -43.31 40.77
C LYS A 412 -29.85 -41.98 40.36
N ALA A 413 -31.19 -41.97 40.34
CA ALA A 413 -32.04 -40.80 40.36
C ALA A 413 -31.96 -40.05 41.71
N SER A 414 -31.93 -38.72 41.68
CA SER A 414 -32.48 -37.81 42.70
C SER A 414 -32.52 -36.40 42.10
N SER A 415 -33.68 -35.83 41.76
CA SER A 415 -34.69 -35.20 42.63
C SER A 415 -34.24 -33.87 43.25
N LYS A 416 -34.88 -32.80 42.76
CA LYS A 416 -35.24 -31.53 43.42
C LYS A 416 -34.13 -30.51 43.73
N ARG A 417 -34.16 -29.40 42.98
CA ARG A 417 -34.27 -28.05 43.60
C ARG A 417 -34.87 -26.99 42.67
N ASN A 418 -36.03 -26.50 43.09
CA ASN A 418 -36.67 -25.25 42.68
C ASN A 418 -35.75 -24.04 42.94
N LYS A 419 -35.73 -23.07 42.02
CA LYS A 419 -35.70 -21.64 42.35
C LYS A 419 -36.13 -20.76 41.16
N LYS A 420 -37.35 -20.23 41.29
CA LYS A 420 -37.88 -18.93 40.83
C LYS A 420 -37.27 -18.31 39.56
N SER A 421 -38.00 -18.44 38.45
CA SER A 421 -38.00 -17.50 37.34
C SER A 421 -38.79 -16.23 37.72
N SER A 422 -38.20 -15.06 37.47
CA SER A 422 -38.91 -13.78 37.44
C SER A 422 -39.41 -13.53 36.01
N PRO A 423 -40.70 -13.24 35.79
CA PRO A 423 -41.21 -12.83 34.49
C PRO A 423 -41.17 -11.31 34.37
N GLY A 424 -40.61 -10.78 33.28
CA GLY A 424 -40.75 -9.36 32.95
C GLY A 424 -39.51 -8.77 32.28
N ALA A 425 -39.37 -8.98 30.97
CA ALA A 425 -38.59 -8.15 30.05
C ALA A 425 -38.71 -8.65 28.58
N MET A 426 -39.93 -8.91 28.09
CA MET A 426 -40.09 -9.35 26.69
C MET A 426 -41.21 -8.67 25.88
N ASP A 427 -41.95 -7.71 26.42
CA ASP A 427 -43.12 -7.13 25.74
C ASP A 427 -42.92 -5.71 25.13
N ASP A 428 -41.72 -5.11 25.20
CA ASP A 428 -41.50 -3.72 24.73
C ASP A 428 -40.76 -3.62 23.37
N LEU A 429 -40.99 -4.54 22.43
CA LEU A 429 -40.26 -4.59 21.15
C LEU A 429 -41.13 -4.65 19.89
N GLU A 430 -42.38 -4.18 20.00
CA GLU A 430 -43.34 -4.14 18.89
C GLU A 430 -43.74 -2.70 18.49
N ASP A 431 -42.80 -1.82 18.12
CA ASP A 431 -43.17 -0.69 17.23
C ASP A 431 -41.99 0.04 16.55
N VAL A 432 -41.25 -0.66 15.69
CA VAL A 432 -40.40 0.01 14.67
C VAL A 432 -40.67 -0.66 13.34
N SER A 433 -41.54 -0.04 12.54
CA SER A 433 -42.05 -0.52 11.24
C SER A 433 -41.02 -0.50 10.09
N GLY A 434 -39.73 -0.68 10.39
CA GLY A 434 -38.72 -1.04 9.40
C GLY A 434 -38.52 -2.54 9.46
N THR A 435 -39.11 -3.30 8.54
CA THR A 435 -39.03 -4.76 8.50
C THR A 435 -37.64 -5.23 8.07
N SER A 436 -36.64 -5.05 8.94
CA SER A 436 -35.34 -5.70 8.76
C SER A 436 -35.52 -7.20 9.02
N GLU A 437 -35.16 -8.02 8.04
CA GLU A 437 -35.14 -9.47 8.18
C GLU A 437 -34.16 -9.85 9.29
N ARG A 438 -34.62 -10.59 10.31
CA ARG A 438 -33.79 -11.00 11.45
C ARG A 438 -33.27 -12.42 11.23
N VAL A 439 -31.95 -12.58 11.16
CA VAL A 439 -31.27 -13.87 11.01
C VAL A 439 -30.70 -14.28 12.37
N VAL A 440 -31.29 -15.29 13.02
CA VAL A 440 -30.84 -15.77 14.33
C VAL A 440 -29.69 -16.75 14.16
N LEU A 441 -28.50 -16.36 14.62
CA LEU A 441 -27.29 -17.19 14.62
C LEU A 441 -27.06 -17.88 15.97
N ALA A 442 -27.80 -17.49 17.00
CA ALA A 442 -27.70 -18.05 18.33
C ALA A 442 -28.05 -19.54 18.37
N GLY A 443 -27.20 -20.34 19.04
CA GLY A 443 -27.38 -21.79 19.15
C GLY A 443 -26.91 -22.59 17.94
N LEU A 444 -26.45 -21.93 16.87
CA LEU A 444 -25.81 -22.60 15.75
C LEU A 444 -24.36 -22.98 16.10
N SER A 445 -23.88 -24.09 15.55
CA SER A 445 -22.46 -24.42 15.60
C SER A 445 -21.63 -23.39 14.81
N ASP A 446 -20.34 -23.29 15.10
CA ASP A 446 -19.47 -22.34 14.40
C ASP A 446 -19.43 -22.58 12.88
N VAL A 447 -19.50 -23.84 12.45
CA VAL A 447 -19.59 -24.22 11.03
C VAL A 447 -20.94 -23.82 10.43
N ALA A 448 -22.04 -23.95 11.17
CA ALA A 448 -23.36 -23.49 10.73
C ALA A 448 -23.44 -21.96 10.63
N ILE A 449 -22.82 -21.23 11.57
CA ILE A 449 -22.68 -19.77 11.50
C ILE A 449 -21.88 -19.38 10.26
N PHE A 450 -20.74 -20.05 10.03
CA PHE A 450 -19.90 -19.82 8.86
C PHE A 450 -20.67 -20.02 7.55
N ARG A 451 -21.35 -21.16 7.40
CA ARG A 451 -22.17 -21.50 6.23
C ARG A 451 -23.28 -20.46 6.01
N THR A 452 -23.98 -20.08 7.08
CA THR A 452 -25.07 -19.08 7.00
C THR A 452 -24.55 -17.73 6.52
N LEU A 453 -23.43 -17.25 7.09
CA LEU A 453 -22.87 -15.95 6.71
C LEU A 453 -22.26 -15.96 5.30
N LEU A 454 -21.64 -17.07 4.87
CA LEU A 454 -21.12 -17.20 3.50
C LEU A 454 -22.23 -17.16 2.44
N ASN A 455 -23.38 -17.77 2.72
CA ASN A 455 -24.53 -17.75 1.81
C ASN A 455 -25.10 -16.34 1.62
N ASP A 456 -24.89 -15.46 2.58
CA ASP A 456 -25.31 -14.06 2.52
C ASP A 456 -24.22 -13.14 1.94
N LEU A 457 -22.98 -13.60 1.74
CA LEU A 457 -21.97 -12.76 1.08
C LEU A 457 -22.29 -12.58 -0.41
N HIS A 458 -22.08 -11.37 -0.91
CA HIS A 458 -22.24 -11.08 -2.32
C HIS A 458 -21.23 -11.91 -3.15
N PRO A 459 -21.65 -12.58 -4.23
CA PRO A 459 -20.79 -13.48 -5.01
C PRO A 459 -19.50 -12.84 -5.50
N SER A 460 -19.54 -11.54 -5.85
CA SER A 460 -18.35 -10.81 -6.33
C SER A 460 -17.23 -10.72 -5.28
N ARG A 461 -17.52 -10.91 -3.99
CA ARG A 461 -16.47 -10.93 -2.94
C ARG A 461 -15.50 -12.09 -3.10
N ALA A 462 -15.92 -13.18 -3.73
CA ALA A 462 -15.01 -14.29 -4.00
C ALA A 462 -13.97 -13.93 -5.08
N SER A 463 -14.24 -12.92 -5.91
CA SER A 463 -13.27 -12.33 -6.86
C SER A 463 -12.48 -11.14 -6.30
N ASP A 464 -12.88 -10.60 -5.15
CA ASP A 464 -12.15 -9.53 -4.46
C ASP A 464 -11.05 -10.14 -3.59
N TRP A 465 -9.80 -9.88 -3.95
CA TRP A 465 -8.64 -10.49 -3.30
C TRP A 465 -8.65 -10.33 -1.78
N TYR A 466 -9.04 -9.16 -1.26
CA TYR A 466 -9.03 -8.89 0.18
C TYR A 466 -10.13 -9.66 0.91
N SER A 467 -11.34 -9.66 0.38
CA SER A 467 -12.47 -10.40 0.95
C SER A 467 -12.19 -11.90 0.92
N TRP A 468 -11.79 -12.42 -0.24
CA TRP A 468 -11.42 -13.82 -0.42
C TRP A 468 -10.29 -14.27 0.52
N PHE A 469 -9.18 -13.52 0.58
CA PHE A 469 -8.07 -13.83 1.47
C PHE A 469 -8.49 -13.89 2.95
N ARG A 470 -9.38 -12.98 3.39
CA ARG A 470 -9.91 -12.98 4.76
C ARG A 470 -10.78 -14.21 5.02
N VAL A 471 -11.66 -14.57 4.09
CA VAL A 471 -12.48 -15.77 4.20
C VAL A 471 -11.62 -17.03 4.23
N CYS A 472 -10.54 -17.10 3.45
CA CYS A 472 -9.57 -18.21 3.52
C CYS A 472 -8.94 -18.35 4.92
N GLY A 473 -8.57 -17.23 5.55
CA GLY A 473 -8.05 -17.25 6.93
C GLY A 473 -9.10 -17.68 7.96
N ILE A 474 -10.36 -17.26 7.79
CA ILE A 474 -11.49 -17.67 8.64
C ILE A 474 -11.78 -19.18 8.49
N CYS A 475 -11.76 -19.67 7.25
CA CYS A 475 -11.91 -21.09 6.91
C CYS A 475 -10.81 -21.93 7.59
N TRP A 476 -9.54 -21.51 7.48
CA TRP A 476 -8.44 -22.19 8.16
C TRP A 476 -8.63 -22.26 9.67
N THR A 477 -9.03 -21.16 10.32
CA THR A 477 -9.29 -21.16 11.76
C THR A 477 -10.38 -22.16 12.16
N LEU A 478 -11.43 -22.32 11.35
CA LEU A 478 -12.47 -23.32 11.61
C LEU A 478 -11.93 -24.74 11.46
N LEU A 479 -11.20 -25.02 10.39
CA LEU A 479 -10.55 -26.31 10.15
C LEU A 479 -9.60 -26.66 11.32
N GLU A 480 -8.87 -25.66 11.82
CA GLU A 480 -7.95 -25.84 12.95
C GLU A 480 -8.69 -26.07 14.28
N SER A 481 -9.77 -25.34 14.53
CA SER A 481 -10.61 -25.53 15.73
C SER A 481 -11.40 -26.83 15.70
N GLY A 482 -11.73 -27.30 14.49
CA GLY A 482 -12.52 -28.49 14.20
C GLY A 482 -11.72 -29.79 14.21
N LYS A 483 -10.45 -29.77 14.65
CA LYS A 483 -9.54 -30.94 14.76
C LYS A 483 -10.10 -32.15 15.54
N ALA A 484 -11.34 -32.09 16.06
CA ALA A 484 -12.02 -33.18 16.74
C ALA A 484 -13.04 -33.97 15.88
N SER A 485 -13.61 -33.41 14.80
CA SER A 485 -14.59 -34.15 13.97
C SER A 485 -14.36 -33.99 12.46
N GLU A 486 -14.24 -35.12 11.77
CA GLU A 486 -14.14 -35.21 10.31
C GLU A 486 -15.34 -34.57 9.60
N GLU A 487 -16.54 -34.71 10.19
CA GLU A 487 -17.78 -34.12 9.68
C GLU A 487 -17.72 -32.57 9.64
N ALA A 488 -17.32 -31.91 10.74
CA ALA A 488 -17.17 -30.45 10.75
C ALA A 488 -16.11 -29.94 9.76
N THR A 489 -15.07 -30.74 9.52
CA THR A 489 -14.02 -30.43 8.54
C THR A 489 -14.59 -30.48 7.13
N ALA A 490 -15.33 -31.54 6.79
CA ALA A 490 -16.00 -31.68 5.51
C ALA A 490 -17.03 -30.56 5.27
N ASP A 491 -17.86 -30.26 6.28
CA ASP A 491 -18.86 -29.19 6.21
C ASP A 491 -18.24 -27.80 6.02
N THR A 492 -17.11 -27.53 6.66
CA THR A 492 -16.39 -26.26 6.51
C THR A 492 -15.88 -26.08 5.08
N TRP A 493 -15.26 -27.12 4.50
CA TRP A 493 -14.80 -27.11 3.13
C TRP A 493 -15.96 -26.99 2.13
N GLU A 494 -17.04 -27.74 2.34
CA GLU A 494 -18.24 -27.68 1.50
C GLU A 494 -18.82 -26.26 1.47
N ALA A 495 -19.01 -25.63 2.64
CA ALA A 495 -19.53 -24.26 2.73
C ALA A 495 -18.60 -23.25 2.03
N PHE A 496 -17.28 -23.37 2.25
CA PHE A 496 -16.31 -22.49 1.61
C PHE A 496 -16.28 -22.65 0.08
N PHE A 497 -16.34 -23.88 -0.42
CA PHE A 497 -16.39 -24.14 -1.86
C PHE A 497 -17.72 -23.76 -2.48
N ALA A 498 -18.85 -23.93 -1.80
CA ALA A 498 -20.15 -23.49 -2.31
C ALA A 498 -20.19 -21.97 -2.54
N TRP A 499 -19.57 -21.20 -1.65
CA TRP A 499 -19.43 -19.75 -1.82
C TRP A 499 -18.40 -19.39 -2.90
N SER A 500 -17.19 -19.95 -2.81
CA SER A 500 -16.11 -19.61 -3.74
C SER A 500 -16.37 -20.09 -5.17
N LYS A 501 -17.19 -21.13 -5.41
CA LYS A 501 -17.57 -21.54 -6.77
C LYS A 501 -18.40 -20.50 -7.53
N GLN A 502 -18.87 -19.45 -6.87
CA GLN A 502 -19.71 -18.43 -7.48
C GLN A 502 -18.92 -17.40 -8.32
N TYR A 503 -17.58 -17.36 -8.25
CA TYR A 503 -16.78 -16.52 -9.15
C TYR A 503 -16.40 -17.28 -10.44
N THR A 504 -16.34 -16.55 -11.56
CA THR A 504 -16.16 -17.10 -12.91
C THR A 504 -14.83 -17.82 -13.10
N ASP A 505 -13.80 -17.45 -12.36
CA ASP A 505 -12.43 -17.97 -12.50
C ASP A 505 -12.09 -19.04 -11.45
N PHE A 506 -13.09 -19.76 -10.92
CA PHE A 506 -12.90 -20.68 -9.78
C PHE A 506 -11.83 -21.75 -10.00
N ASP A 507 -10.78 -21.70 -9.16
CA ASP A 507 -9.77 -22.75 -9.03
C ASP A 507 -9.76 -23.33 -7.59
N GLU A 508 -10.18 -24.59 -7.48
CA GLU A 508 -10.24 -25.32 -6.21
C GLU A 508 -8.85 -25.48 -5.58
N ALA A 509 -7.82 -25.76 -6.39
CA ALA A 509 -6.46 -25.98 -5.90
C ALA A 509 -5.84 -24.67 -5.38
N GLU A 510 -6.11 -23.54 -6.06
CA GLU A 510 -5.72 -22.22 -5.57
C GLU A 510 -6.39 -21.91 -4.23
N ASN A 511 -7.68 -22.21 -4.11
CA ASN A 511 -8.46 -22.00 -2.90
C ASN A 511 -7.92 -22.82 -1.72
N ILE A 512 -7.65 -24.11 -1.92
CA ILE A 512 -7.02 -24.98 -0.91
C ILE A 512 -5.68 -24.39 -0.46
N LYS A 513 -4.80 -24.10 -1.42
CA LYS A 513 -3.46 -23.56 -1.16
C LYS A 513 -3.51 -22.25 -0.37
N MET A 514 -4.50 -21.40 -0.65
CA MET A 514 -4.65 -20.11 0.02
C MET A 514 -5.25 -20.23 1.42
N VAL A 515 -6.12 -21.20 1.66
CA VAL A 515 -6.57 -21.58 3.02
C VAL A 515 -5.37 -22.11 3.82
N GLU A 516 -4.63 -23.07 3.29
CA GLU A 516 -3.44 -23.67 3.95
C GLU A 516 -2.32 -22.66 4.21
N LYS A 517 -2.15 -21.62 3.38
CA LYS A 517 -1.18 -20.53 3.60
C LYS A 517 -1.40 -19.76 4.92
N ASN A 518 -2.56 -19.93 5.55
CA ASN A 518 -2.86 -19.35 6.86
C ASN A 518 -2.44 -20.23 8.04
N GLU A 519 -1.85 -21.41 7.79
CA GLU A 519 -1.25 -22.26 8.82
C GLU A 519 -0.26 -21.49 9.69
N GLY A 520 -0.35 -21.71 11.01
CA GLY A 520 0.52 -21.10 12.01
C GLY A 520 0.26 -19.60 12.25
N ARG A 521 -0.72 -18.98 11.57
CA ARG A 521 -1.12 -17.60 11.85
C ARG A 521 -2.16 -17.60 12.96
N PRO A 522 -1.88 -17.00 14.14
CA PRO A 522 -2.85 -16.96 15.22
C PRO A 522 -4.00 -16.03 14.84
N PHE A 523 -5.07 -16.61 14.32
CA PHE A 523 -6.31 -15.91 14.01
C PHE A 523 -7.42 -16.53 14.84
N ALA A 524 -7.86 -15.81 15.88
CA ALA A 524 -8.90 -16.30 16.78
C ALA A 524 -10.26 -16.34 16.06
N TRP A 525 -11.00 -17.45 16.20
CA TRP A 525 -12.31 -17.61 15.57
C TRP A 525 -13.26 -16.45 15.89
N ALA A 526 -13.28 -15.96 17.14
CA ALA A 526 -14.10 -14.81 17.53
C ALA A 526 -13.85 -13.55 16.66
N GLN A 527 -12.60 -13.31 16.24
CA GLN A 527 -12.25 -12.21 15.35
C GLN A 527 -12.66 -12.51 13.90
N GLY A 528 -12.49 -13.76 13.46
CA GLY A 528 -12.93 -14.22 12.14
C GLY A 528 -14.44 -14.13 11.95
N ARG A 529 -15.20 -14.67 12.90
CA ARG A 529 -16.66 -14.60 12.96
C ARG A 529 -17.17 -13.16 12.90
N ARG A 530 -16.59 -12.25 13.68
CA ARG A 530 -16.94 -10.82 13.64
C ARG A 530 -16.66 -10.18 12.28
N THR A 531 -15.54 -10.54 11.65
CA THR A 531 -15.19 -10.03 10.32
C THR A 531 -16.19 -10.52 9.28
N LEU A 532 -16.56 -11.79 9.32
CA LEU A 532 -17.53 -12.39 8.40
C LEU A 532 -18.92 -11.78 8.57
N LEU A 533 -19.35 -11.56 9.82
CA LEU A 533 -20.60 -10.89 10.15
C LEU A 533 -20.67 -9.49 9.54
N GLN A 534 -19.60 -8.70 9.68
CA GLN A 534 -19.53 -7.34 9.12
C GLN A 534 -19.58 -7.33 7.59
N MET A 535 -19.01 -8.35 6.93
CA MET A 535 -19.10 -8.50 5.48
C MET A 535 -20.55 -8.83 5.06
N ALA A 536 -21.21 -9.74 5.77
CA ALA A 536 -22.61 -10.11 5.50
C ALA A 536 -23.58 -8.94 5.76
N GLU A 537 -23.43 -8.20 6.87
CA GLU A 537 -24.21 -6.98 7.17
C GLU A 537 -24.01 -5.90 6.09
N HIS A 538 -22.78 -5.73 5.61
CA HIS A 538 -22.49 -4.77 4.55
C HIS A 538 -23.18 -5.15 3.23
N ASP A 539 -23.19 -6.44 2.88
CA ASP A 539 -23.82 -6.90 1.64
C ASP A 539 -25.35 -6.97 1.74
N ASN A 540 -25.89 -7.03 2.95
CA ASN A 540 -27.32 -7.15 3.22
C ASN A 540 -27.77 -6.09 4.24
N PRO A 541 -27.83 -4.80 3.87
CA PRO A 541 -28.18 -3.72 4.80
C PRO A 541 -29.59 -3.84 5.40
N GLY A 542 -30.46 -4.67 4.82
CA GLY A 542 -31.81 -4.99 5.34
C GLY A 542 -31.85 -6.17 6.31
N LYS A 543 -30.75 -6.91 6.49
CA LYS A 543 -30.67 -8.07 7.39
C LYS A 543 -30.00 -7.70 8.71
N ALA A 544 -30.57 -8.16 9.81
CA ALA A 544 -30.00 -8.04 11.15
C ALA A 544 -29.65 -9.42 11.69
N TYR A 545 -28.36 -9.66 11.92
CA TYR A 545 -27.88 -10.93 12.46
C TYR A 545 -27.86 -10.90 13.98
N ILE A 546 -28.43 -11.92 14.62
CA ILE A 546 -28.54 -12.01 16.08
C ILE A 546 -27.61 -13.13 16.56
N LEU A 547 -26.45 -12.73 17.10
CA LEU A 547 -25.52 -13.62 17.77
C LEU A 547 -25.74 -13.50 19.29
N LEU A 548 -25.92 -14.62 19.99
CA LEU A 548 -25.85 -14.67 21.45
C LEU A 548 -24.47 -15.22 21.84
N ASP A 549 -23.75 -14.48 22.67
CA ASP A 549 -22.50 -14.97 23.26
C ASP A 549 -22.80 -15.78 24.53
N ASP A 550 -21.94 -16.75 24.85
CA ASP A 550 -22.11 -17.71 25.96
C ASP A 550 -22.26 -17.03 27.34
N ALA A 551 -21.94 -15.74 27.44
CA ALA A 551 -22.11 -14.92 28.63
C ALA A 551 -23.51 -14.30 28.80
N ASN A 552 -24.50 -14.60 27.94
CA ASN A 552 -25.86 -14.03 27.99
C ASN A 552 -25.91 -12.48 28.02
N LYS A 553 -24.83 -11.82 27.58
CA LYS A 553 -24.73 -10.36 27.57
C LYS A 553 -24.35 -9.88 26.17
N THR A 554 -25.36 -9.33 25.50
CA THR A 554 -25.33 -8.43 24.35
C THR A 554 -25.60 -9.07 22.98
N ILE A 555 -26.69 -8.58 22.37
CA ILE A 555 -27.08 -8.74 20.97
C ILE A 555 -26.14 -7.87 20.11
N HIS A 556 -25.32 -8.48 19.26
CA HIS A 556 -24.55 -7.73 18.26
C HIS A 556 -25.36 -7.64 16.96
N SER A 557 -26.22 -6.63 16.85
CA SER A 557 -26.47 -5.98 15.55
C SER A 557 -25.60 -4.73 15.54
N LEU A 558 -24.50 -4.74 14.78
CA LEU A 558 -23.60 -3.58 14.75
C LEU A 558 -24.17 -2.45 13.89
N TYR A 559 -25.04 -2.77 12.93
CA TYR A 559 -25.59 -1.81 11.98
C TYR A 559 -26.95 -1.22 12.37
N ALA A 560 -27.88 -1.99 12.96
CA ALA A 560 -29.22 -1.47 13.29
C ALA A 560 -29.19 -0.43 14.41
N ALA A 561 -28.20 -0.48 15.30
CA ALA A 561 -28.07 0.49 16.39
C ALA A 561 -27.48 1.83 15.93
N GLN A 562 -26.73 1.90 14.82
CA GLN A 562 -26.10 3.15 14.39
C GLN A 562 -26.96 4.02 13.48
N THR A 563 -27.88 3.44 12.71
CA THR A 563 -28.72 4.21 11.75
C THR A 563 -29.95 4.87 12.37
N HIS A 564 -30.39 4.46 13.58
CA HIS A 564 -31.63 5.00 14.17
C HIS A 564 -31.49 5.73 15.53
N SER A 565 -30.38 5.61 16.28
CA SER A 565 -30.31 6.21 17.64
C SER A 565 -29.21 7.25 17.89
N SER A 566 -28.35 7.60 16.92
CA SER A 566 -27.18 8.46 17.19
C SER A 566 -27.14 9.83 16.51
N ILE A 567 -28.28 10.38 16.08
CA ILE A 567 -28.39 11.75 15.57
C ILE A 567 -29.04 12.74 16.57
N GLY A 568 -29.61 12.27 17.70
CA GLY A 568 -30.41 13.14 18.58
C GLY A 568 -29.82 13.53 19.95
N GLU A 569 -29.32 12.58 20.73
CA GLU A 569 -29.34 12.76 22.20
C GLU A 569 -28.07 12.21 22.89
N ALA A 570 -26.96 12.96 22.85
CA ALA A 570 -25.79 12.67 23.70
C ALA A 570 -24.89 13.88 24.04
N TRP A 571 -25.38 15.12 23.88
CA TRP A 571 -24.62 16.33 24.24
C TRP A 571 -25.42 17.33 25.07
N GLY A 572 -26.44 16.84 25.79
CA GLY A 572 -27.41 17.66 26.52
C GLY A 572 -27.34 17.59 28.04
N HIS A 573 -26.27 17.08 28.66
CA HIS A 573 -26.11 17.20 30.11
C HIS A 573 -24.63 17.28 30.47
N TRP A 574 -24.20 18.47 30.87
CA TRP A 574 -23.25 18.81 31.94
C TRP A 574 -22.86 20.28 31.72
N GLY A 575 -23.46 21.17 32.52
CA GLY A 575 -23.14 22.61 32.46
C GLY A 575 -24.23 23.52 32.99
N GLY A 576 -24.85 23.17 34.12
CA GLY A 576 -25.64 24.13 34.90
C GLY A 576 -24.71 25.09 35.65
N GLU A 577 -24.85 26.37 35.32
CA GLU A 577 -24.75 27.56 36.16
C GLU A 577 -23.86 27.55 37.41
N VAL A 578 -22.81 28.38 37.38
CA VAL A 578 -22.56 29.35 38.46
C VAL A 578 -22.29 30.72 37.82
N VAL A 579 -23.17 31.67 38.16
CA VAL A 579 -23.18 33.07 37.74
C VAL A 579 -22.29 33.91 38.67
N SER A 580 -21.93 35.11 38.18
CA SER A 580 -21.47 36.33 38.86
C SER A 580 -19.94 36.53 38.85
N SER A 581 -19.38 37.37 37.97
CA SER A 581 -19.42 38.84 37.84
C SER A 581 -18.20 39.49 38.50
N PHE A 582 -17.36 40.19 37.73
CA PHE A 582 -17.02 41.60 37.97
C PHE A 582 -16.22 42.19 36.80
N SER A 583 -16.49 43.47 36.59
CA SER A 583 -16.07 44.36 35.51
C SER A 583 -14.61 44.83 35.59
N SER A 584 -14.05 45.10 34.40
CA SER A 584 -13.25 46.27 34.01
C SER A 584 -12.29 46.92 35.03
N SER A 585 -10.99 46.96 34.72
CA SER A 585 -10.23 48.22 34.77
C SER A 585 -8.89 48.15 34.02
N LEU A 586 -8.58 49.26 33.37
CA LEU A 586 -7.34 49.63 32.71
C LEU A 586 -6.16 49.73 33.70
N GLY A 587 -4.94 49.51 33.21
CA GLY A 587 -3.73 49.81 33.98
C GLY A 587 -2.43 49.57 33.22
N VAL A 588 -1.99 50.58 32.46
CA VAL A 588 -0.63 50.72 31.93
C VAL A 588 0.28 51.26 33.03
N SER A 589 1.40 50.57 33.31
CA SER A 589 2.72 51.07 33.79
C SER A 589 3.46 49.88 34.40
N GLY A 590 4.66 49.47 33.98
CA GLY A 590 5.91 50.23 34.04
C GLY A 590 6.69 49.84 35.30
N GLY A 591 7.94 49.36 35.17
CA GLY A 591 8.89 49.35 36.30
C GLY A 591 9.67 48.06 36.57
N GLN A 592 10.84 47.96 35.92
CA GLN A 592 12.15 47.61 36.47
C GLN A 592 12.31 46.87 37.84
N ARG A 593 13.20 45.86 37.75
CA ARG A 593 14.44 45.61 38.53
C ARG A 593 14.45 44.65 39.75
N ARG A 594 15.56 43.88 39.73
CA ARG A 594 16.26 43.10 40.77
C ARG A 594 15.57 41.79 41.18
N GLY A 595 16.22 40.64 41.20
CA GLY A 595 17.64 40.35 41.50
C GLY A 595 17.68 39.66 42.86
N GLY A 596 17.95 38.36 42.91
CA GLY A 596 18.01 37.60 44.15
C GLY A 596 18.61 36.21 43.95
N MET A 597 19.88 36.07 44.30
CA MET A 597 20.58 34.79 44.54
C MET A 597 20.09 34.15 45.85
N GLY A 598 20.18 32.82 45.92
CA GLY A 598 20.07 32.03 47.16
C GLY A 598 19.86 30.55 46.82
N ALA A 599 20.91 29.76 46.60
CA ALA A 599 21.66 29.01 47.61
C ALA A 599 20.89 27.81 48.21
N GLY A 600 21.23 26.61 47.71
CA GLY A 600 21.60 25.43 48.52
C GLY A 600 20.51 24.60 49.19
N ARG A 601 20.41 23.32 48.81
CA ARG A 601 20.42 22.24 49.80
C ARG A 601 20.90 20.89 49.25
N VAL A 602 21.69 20.27 50.11
CA VAL A 602 22.39 18.98 50.04
C VAL A 602 21.41 17.84 50.28
N GLY A 603 21.60 16.71 49.60
CA GLY A 603 20.96 15.43 49.91
C GLY A 603 21.77 14.26 49.37
N ARG A 604 22.68 13.74 50.20
CA ARG A 604 23.41 12.48 49.99
C ARG A 604 22.45 11.29 50.06
N GLY A 605 22.74 10.24 49.28
CA GLY A 605 22.22 8.90 49.48
C GLY A 605 22.69 7.97 48.35
N GLY A 606 23.86 7.35 48.54
CA GLY A 606 24.41 6.36 47.61
C GLY A 606 24.20 4.94 48.10
N VAL A 607 24.05 4.01 47.16
CA VAL A 607 24.40 2.57 47.16
C VAL A 607 24.49 2.25 45.65
N GLY A 608 25.59 1.79 45.04
CA GLY A 608 26.47 0.70 45.39
C GLY A 608 26.25 -0.42 44.34
N GLY A 609 27.14 -0.55 43.37
CA GLY A 609 27.04 -1.58 42.31
C GLY A 609 28.29 -1.62 41.44
N GLN A 610 29.05 -2.69 41.60
CA GLN A 610 30.39 -2.98 41.07
C GLN A 610 30.42 -3.49 39.61
N MET A 611 31.64 -3.53 39.05
CA MET A 611 32.12 -4.32 37.88
C MET A 611 31.75 -3.76 36.48
N ASN A 612 32.59 -3.72 35.44
CA ASN A 612 33.87 -4.39 35.14
C ASN A 612 34.80 -3.50 34.28
N ASN A 613 36.11 -3.63 34.50
CA ASN A 613 37.17 -3.14 33.60
C ASN A 613 37.22 -4.00 32.33
N MET A 614 37.21 -3.39 31.15
CA MET A 614 37.82 -3.96 29.96
C MET A 614 38.81 -2.97 29.34
N ARG A 615 40.04 -3.46 29.30
CA ARG A 615 41.26 -2.91 28.75
C ARG A 615 41.20 -3.10 27.24
N LEU A 616 41.33 -2.03 26.45
CA LEU A 616 41.54 -2.16 25.00
C LEU A 616 43.03 -1.96 24.73
N GLU A 617 43.66 -3.02 24.23
CA GLU A 617 45.04 -3.02 23.77
C GLU A 617 45.15 -2.34 22.41
N VAL A 618 46.20 -1.53 22.30
CA VAL A 618 46.68 -0.90 21.07
C VAL A 618 47.50 -1.94 20.31
N ALA A 619 47.16 -2.19 19.06
CA ALA A 619 48.03 -2.87 18.11
C ALA A 619 48.40 -1.90 17.00
N ALA A 620 49.70 -1.61 16.92
CA ALA A 620 50.35 -0.89 15.83
C ALA A 620 50.84 -1.89 14.77
N ASP A 621 51.17 -1.32 13.61
CA ASP A 621 51.94 -1.85 12.48
C ASP A 621 51.18 -2.64 11.41
N SER A 622 50.98 -2.01 10.24
CA SER A 622 51.94 -2.17 9.12
C SER A 622 51.65 -1.21 7.95
N PHE A 623 52.75 -0.74 7.35
CA PHE A 623 52.88 0.20 6.25
C PHE A 623 52.31 -0.31 4.92
N GLY A 624 51.81 0.62 4.09
CA GLY A 624 51.49 0.41 2.69
C GLY A 624 51.27 1.76 1.99
N GLU A 625 52.31 2.23 1.33
CA GLU A 625 52.42 3.52 0.64
C GLU A 625 51.36 3.71 -0.45
N ASN A 626 50.74 4.90 -0.50
CA ASN A 626 50.40 5.56 -1.76
C ASN A 626 50.14 7.05 -1.49
N ALA A 627 51.10 7.86 -1.92
CA ALA A 627 51.06 9.31 -1.85
C ALA A 627 50.05 9.87 -2.86
N GLY A 628 49.03 10.56 -2.34
CA GLY A 628 48.14 11.43 -3.11
C GLY A 628 48.15 12.82 -2.49
N VAL A 629 48.80 13.76 -3.18
CA VAL A 629 48.96 15.16 -2.79
C VAL A 629 47.59 15.83 -2.67
N VAL A 630 47.27 16.37 -1.49
CA VAL A 630 46.13 17.29 -1.27
C VAL A 630 46.69 18.71 -1.38
N LEU A 631 46.32 19.43 -2.44
CA LEU A 631 46.48 20.88 -2.50
C LEU A 631 45.30 21.54 -1.79
N ASP A 632 45.59 22.14 -0.65
CA ASP A 632 44.75 23.09 0.06
C ASP A 632 44.79 24.44 -0.67
N HIS A 633 43.64 24.92 -1.12
CA HIS A 633 43.48 26.30 -1.57
C HIS A 633 42.42 26.98 -0.70
N ARG A 634 42.89 27.65 0.35
CA ARG A 634 42.23 28.79 0.96
C ARG A 634 42.88 30.08 0.47
N ALA A 635 42.14 30.85 -0.32
CA ALA A 635 42.13 32.31 -0.36
C ALA A 635 40.82 32.75 -1.03
#